data_AF-A0A7K2XDA0-F1
#
_entry.id   AF-A0A7K2XDA0-F1
#
_cell.length_a   1.000
_cell.length_b   1.000
_cell.length_c   1.000
_cell.angle_alpha   90.00
_cell.angle_beta   90.00
_cell.angle_gamma   90.00
#
_symmetry.space_group_name_H-M   'P 1'
#
loop_
_entity.id
_entity.type
_entity.pdbx_description
1 polymer ?
#
loop_
_entity_poly.entity_id
_entity_poly.type
_entity_poly.pdbx_seq_one_letter_code
_entity_poly.pdbx_strand_id
1 'polypeptide(L)'
;MRGQLHTAAEEFAGGPDALEGILLGMVDDVDRAVREPLEIFPVCHHSPASALAMARRLREKRPKVVYLELCEDMAPLLTELRTCRLPVAVQAFASDIDGFPSDWAPLSVVAPITEASAEYQAVAYALGTPGVELVLVDRSSDHVFQWDARRPAGDDQEEGTGEDGVALHGEAVGVEIGDLRPRFAELEEHLLRHGKVRHWSEWWHQYVEVPLGDGDHDTYRQVMFLIGSLFRRLAPGDGDRLRVDEDRERYMWTRMREHLAATGTDPADCLYVCGAFHAASRVEEFGVHGADGFAISPRTATTWQYGLIPSSHAAIEAQFGLASGSVSIAAAQWTKNLARTRVRPYRLEGQAGTRKGSAKTPAKTPAEALADKTAAPVAIPDQDPGPDPGPDPAGDRLSGFLRRPPVLDTLDEAELLGWSVDVVRAARRSGYLASTADAIAVFETSILLAGMRDRAKPTPYDFQDAAVTCIEKDAVPGRRDVRRIVEIMMGGDRIGQVGYEALPPLARDVHDRLAPLEPDLQQRGVRRALLDMTSRPELRACSDVLWMLRRLLPAGAARPVMGERRLGERSVQESWDLALGTHQRALIELGYEGVSLEQVLEQRLRRTAHGPRATTAEVLAAVEDATLYLGGRRLADELGT
;
A
#
# COMPACT_ATOMS: atom_id res chain seq x y z
N MET A 1 -12.45 36.86 17.95
CA MET A 1 -12.12 36.46 16.56
C MET A 1 -10.89 37.19 16.02
N ARG A 2 -10.91 38.47 15.64
CA ARG A 2 -9.71 39.17 15.11
C ARG A 2 -8.51 39.13 16.07
N GLY A 3 -8.72 39.38 17.37
CA GLY A 3 -7.67 39.25 18.38
C GLY A 3 -7.17 37.81 18.59
N GLN A 4 -8.05 36.81 18.48
CA GLN A 4 -7.67 35.39 18.59
C GLN A 4 -6.88 34.91 17.36
N LEU A 5 -7.21 35.40 16.17
CA LEU A 5 -6.44 35.16 14.95
C LEU A 5 -5.07 35.85 15.00
N HIS A 6 -4.99 37.03 15.63
CA HIS A 6 -3.72 37.73 15.85
C HIS A 6 -2.83 37.00 16.86
N THR A 7 -3.41 36.57 17.99
CA THR A 7 -2.69 35.76 18.98
C THR A 7 -2.24 34.41 18.39
N ALA A 8 -3.09 33.75 17.59
CA ALA A 8 -2.70 32.52 16.89
C ALA A 8 -1.63 32.78 15.81
N ALA A 9 -1.67 33.88 15.07
CA ALA A 9 -0.62 34.25 14.11
C ALA A 9 0.71 34.58 14.79
N GLU A 10 0.67 35.25 15.95
CA GLU A 10 1.83 35.52 16.80
C GLU A 10 2.42 34.23 17.38
N GLU A 11 1.57 33.32 17.87
CA GLU A 11 1.98 32.09 18.57
C GLU A 11 2.41 30.96 17.62
N PHE A 12 1.72 30.78 16.48
CA PHE A 12 1.97 29.65 15.56
C PHE A 12 2.80 30.02 14.33
N ALA A 13 2.91 31.30 13.99
CA ALA A 13 3.52 31.72 12.73
C ALA A 13 4.59 32.82 12.89
N GLY A 14 4.81 33.35 14.10
CA GLY A 14 5.92 34.29 14.38
C GLY A 14 5.60 35.76 14.09
N GLY A 15 4.32 36.12 13.98
CA GLY A 15 3.87 37.51 13.91
C GLY A 15 2.64 37.76 13.01
N PRO A 16 2.10 38.99 12.99
CA PRO A 16 0.93 39.36 12.18
C PRO A 16 1.12 39.14 10.67
N ASP A 17 2.35 39.26 10.17
CA ASP A 17 2.69 39.10 8.74
C ASP A 17 2.92 37.64 8.34
N ALA A 18 2.86 36.70 9.29
CA ALA A 18 3.24 35.33 9.04
C ALA A 18 2.20 34.51 8.27
N LEU A 19 0.90 34.80 8.46
CA LEU A 19 -0.14 34.23 7.61
C LEU A 19 0.02 34.69 6.16
N GLU A 20 0.36 35.96 5.95
CA GLU A 20 0.67 36.49 4.63
C GLU A 20 1.89 35.78 4.02
N GLY A 21 2.97 35.61 4.79
CA GLY A 21 4.15 34.85 4.36
C GLY A 21 3.87 33.38 4.03
N ILE A 22 2.95 32.73 4.75
CA ILE A 22 2.50 31.37 4.43
C ILE A 22 1.75 31.36 3.09
N LEU A 23 0.73 32.22 2.94
CA LEU A 23 -0.13 32.24 1.76
C LEU A 23 0.64 32.65 0.49
N LEU A 24 1.44 33.72 0.55
CA LEU A 24 2.28 34.14 -0.57
C LEU A 24 3.29 33.06 -0.93
N GLY A 25 3.94 32.48 0.06
CA GLY A 25 4.91 31.44 -0.20
C GLY A 25 4.30 30.15 -0.79
N MET A 26 3.05 29.81 -0.48
CA MET A 26 2.35 28.71 -1.15
C MET A 26 2.19 28.98 -2.65
N VAL A 27 1.86 30.23 -3.01
CA VAL A 27 1.79 30.65 -4.42
C VAL A 27 3.17 30.62 -5.07
N ASP A 28 4.22 31.09 -4.37
CA ASP A 28 5.59 31.05 -4.87
C ASP A 28 6.08 29.62 -5.14
N ASP A 29 5.71 28.66 -4.27
CA ASP A 29 6.05 27.24 -4.45
C ASP A 29 5.34 26.65 -5.69
N VAL A 30 4.07 27.01 -5.94
CA VAL A 30 3.33 26.63 -7.15
C VAL A 30 3.99 27.24 -8.40
N ASP A 31 4.30 28.53 -8.38
CA ASP A 31 4.94 29.23 -9.49
C ASP A 31 6.31 28.64 -9.82
N ARG A 32 7.12 28.33 -8.80
CA ARG A 32 8.41 27.64 -8.97
C ARG A 32 8.21 26.28 -9.64
N ALA A 33 7.27 25.47 -9.16
CA ALA A 33 7.01 24.15 -9.71
C ALA A 33 6.43 24.16 -11.13
N VAL A 34 5.62 25.16 -11.49
CA VAL A 34 5.07 25.31 -12.85
C VAL A 34 6.16 25.66 -13.85
N ARG A 35 7.19 26.42 -13.44
CA ARG A 35 8.31 26.83 -14.30
C ARG A 35 9.41 25.77 -14.43
N GLU A 36 9.41 24.76 -13.55
CA GLU A 36 10.42 23.69 -13.57
C GLU A 36 10.32 22.88 -14.88
N PRO A 37 11.42 22.76 -15.67
CA PRO A 37 11.41 22.02 -16.93
C PRO A 37 11.06 20.53 -16.76
N LEU A 38 11.55 19.91 -15.70
CA LEU A 38 11.14 18.57 -15.30
C LEU A 38 9.77 18.64 -14.61
N GLU A 39 8.75 18.10 -15.26
CA GLU A 39 7.41 18.15 -14.68
C GLU A 39 7.31 17.31 -13.40
N ILE A 40 7.02 17.99 -12.30
CA ILE A 40 6.75 17.38 -10.99
C ILE A 40 5.25 17.10 -10.86
N PHE A 41 4.91 15.85 -10.59
CA PHE A 41 3.56 15.33 -10.39
C PHE A 41 3.35 14.95 -8.92
N PRO A 42 2.72 15.84 -8.12
CA PRO A 42 2.47 15.58 -6.70
C PRO A 42 1.37 14.53 -6.50
N VAL A 43 1.59 13.60 -5.58
CA VAL A 43 0.65 12.52 -5.25
C VAL A 43 0.41 12.40 -3.75
N CYS A 44 -0.67 11.72 -3.39
CA CYS A 44 -0.90 11.13 -2.08
C CYS A 44 -0.93 9.60 -2.23
N HIS A 45 -0.37 8.86 -1.29
CA HIS A 45 -0.38 7.41 -1.35
C HIS A 45 -1.82 6.87 -1.34
N HIS A 46 -2.07 5.78 -2.06
CA HIS A 46 -3.39 5.11 -2.14
C HIS A 46 -4.57 6.03 -2.49
N SER A 47 -4.30 7.13 -3.21
CA SER A 47 -5.28 8.14 -3.61
C SER A 47 -5.92 7.82 -4.97
N PRO A 48 -7.25 7.56 -5.03
CA PRO A 48 -7.96 7.38 -6.29
C PRO A 48 -7.93 8.61 -7.20
N ALA A 49 -7.95 9.82 -6.62
CA ALA A 49 -7.80 11.05 -7.39
C ALA A 49 -6.40 11.13 -8.03
N SER A 50 -5.35 10.84 -7.26
CA SER A 50 -3.98 10.81 -7.77
C SER A 50 -3.80 9.75 -8.87
N ALA A 51 -4.34 8.55 -8.68
CA ALA A 51 -4.32 7.48 -9.68
C ALA A 51 -5.01 7.89 -10.99
N LEU A 52 -6.14 8.60 -10.90
CA LEU A 52 -6.92 9.02 -12.05
C LEU A 52 -6.23 10.14 -12.82
N ALA A 53 -5.75 11.15 -12.08
CA ALA A 53 -4.98 12.25 -12.64
C ALA A 53 -3.69 11.74 -13.31
N MET A 54 -3.00 10.79 -12.69
CA MET A 54 -1.81 10.14 -13.26
C MET A 54 -2.14 9.41 -14.56
N ALA A 55 -3.19 8.57 -14.57
CA ALA A 55 -3.59 7.84 -15.77
C ALA A 55 -4.00 8.78 -16.92
N ARG A 56 -4.62 9.93 -16.64
CA ARG A 56 -4.88 10.97 -17.66
C ARG A 56 -3.56 11.57 -18.15
N ARG A 57 -2.71 12.02 -17.23
CA ARG A 57 -1.48 12.75 -17.57
C ARG A 57 -0.50 11.91 -18.39
N LEU A 58 -0.32 10.63 -18.05
CA LEU A 58 0.55 9.74 -18.80
C LEU A 58 0.12 9.54 -20.27
N ARG A 59 -1.18 9.68 -20.58
CA ARG A 59 -1.68 9.60 -21.97
C ARG A 59 -1.41 10.84 -22.78
N GLU A 60 -1.49 11.98 -22.11
CA GLU A 60 -1.29 13.30 -22.69
C GLU A 60 0.21 13.58 -22.87
N LYS A 61 0.98 13.49 -21.78
CA LYS A 61 2.41 13.82 -21.77
C LYS A 61 3.27 12.77 -22.47
N ARG A 62 2.96 11.48 -22.28
CA ARG A 62 3.74 10.33 -22.79
C ARG A 62 5.24 10.47 -22.50
N PRO A 63 5.64 10.58 -21.21
CA PRO A 63 7.04 10.78 -20.86
C PRO A 63 7.89 9.57 -21.29
N LYS A 64 9.15 9.83 -21.64
CA LYS A 64 10.19 8.83 -21.96
C LYS A 64 10.86 8.29 -20.70
N VAL A 65 10.91 9.09 -19.64
CA VAL A 65 11.45 8.67 -18.33
C VAL A 65 10.44 9.04 -17.24
N VAL A 66 10.19 8.09 -16.35
CA VAL A 66 9.41 8.31 -15.14
C VAL A 66 10.32 8.16 -13.94
N TYR A 67 10.55 9.26 -13.22
CA TYR A 67 11.19 9.23 -11.91
C TYR A 67 10.12 8.98 -10.84
N LEU A 68 10.33 8.01 -9.96
CA LEU A 68 9.37 7.65 -8.92
C LEU A 68 10.04 7.71 -7.55
N GLU A 69 9.43 8.42 -6.61
CA GLU A 69 9.78 8.40 -5.19
C GLU A 69 9.51 7.00 -4.63
N LEU A 70 10.51 6.12 -4.72
CA LEU A 70 10.57 4.81 -4.09
C LEU A 70 12.06 4.44 -3.96
N CYS A 71 12.40 3.60 -2.99
CA CYS A 71 13.79 3.22 -2.72
C CYS A 71 14.48 2.69 -3.98
N GLU A 72 15.61 3.30 -4.36
CA GLU A 72 16.31 3.00 -5.61
C GLU A 72 16.68 1.51 -5.78
N ASP A 73 16.91 0.80 -4.67
CA ASP A 73 17.30 -0.62 -4.66
C ASP A 73 16.14 -1.61 -4.81
N MET A 74 14.89 -1.14 -4.75
CA MET A 74 13.71 -1.97 -4.98
C MET A 74 13.31 -2.04 -6.46
N ALA A 75 13.97 -1.29 -7.35
CA ALA A 75 13.63 -1.21 -8.77
C ALA A 75 13.51 -2.58 -9.48
N PRO A 76 14.40 -3.57 -9.23
CA PRO A 76 14.31 -4.88 -9.86
C PRO A 76 13.02 -5.65 -9.53
N LEU A 77 12.35 -5.33 -8.43
CA LEU A 77 11.12 -6.04 -8.01
C LEU A 77 9.89 -5.60 -8.80
N LEU A 78 9.91 -4.43 -9.43
CA LEU A 78 8.71 -3.86 -10.06
C LEU A 78 8.28 -4.63 -11.31
N THR A 79 9.20 -5.31 -12.00
CA THR A 79 8.86 -6.19 -13.13
C THR A 79 8.02 -7.38 -12.71
N GLU A 80 8.24 -7.88 -11.49
CA GLU A 80 7.56 -9.06 -10.94
C GLU A 80 6.09 -8.78 -10.56
N LEU A 81 5.67 -7.52 -10.50
CA LEU A 81 4.27 -7.13 -10.29
C LEU A 81 3.32 -7.68 -11.36
N ARG A 82 3.84 -8.05 -12.54
CA ARG A 82 3.08 -8.71 -13.63
C ARG A 82 2.58 -10.08 -13.23
N THR A 83 3.24 -10.75 -12.30
CA THR A 83 2.86 -12.10 -11.85
C THR A 83 1.91 -12.06 -10.66
N CYS A 84 1.73 -10.89 -10.06
CA CYS A 84 1.02 -10.69 -8.81
C CYS A 84 -0.44 -10.27 -9.00
N ARG A 85 -1.25 -10.55 -7.98
CA ARG A 85 -2.58 -9.93 -7.78
C ARG A 85 -2.45 -8.91 -6.66
N LEU A 86 -2.77 -7.64 -6.93
CA LEU A 86 -2.68 -6.58 -5.92
C LEU A 86 -3.76 -6.72 -4.82
N PRO A 87 -3.51 -6.22 -3.59
CA PRO A 87 -2.29 -5.52 -3.15
C PRO A 87 -1.11 -6.43 -2.78
N VAL A 88 0.10 -6.04 -3.17
CA VAL A 88 1.36 -6.66 -2.70
C VAL A 88 2.29 -5.57 -2.17
N ALA A 89 3.32 -5.92 -1.42
CA ALA A 89 4.37 -4.98 -1.03
C ALA A 89 5.71 -5.41 -1.62
N VAL A 90 6.48 -4.45 -2.11
CA VAL A 90 7.92 -4.64 -2.31
C VAL A 90 8.60 -4.64 -0.95
N GLN A 91 9.50 -5.58 -0.73
CA GLN A 91 10.20 -5.75 0.55
C GLN A 91 11.70 -5.78 0.31
N ALA A 92 12.42 -5.05 1.17
CA ALA A 92 13.82 -5.27 1.44
C ALA A 92 13.96 -5.84 2.86
N PHE A 93 14.82 -6.83 3.02
CA PHE A 93 15.02 -7.56 4.27
C PHE A 93 16.50 -7.85 4.48
N ALA A 94 17.00 -7.64 5.70
CA ALA A 94 18.36 -7.97 6.08
C ALA A 94 18.39 -8.63 7.46
N SER A 95 18.74 -9.92 7.50
CA SER A 95 19.01 -10.64 8.75
C SER A 95 20.48 -10.55 9.18
N ASP A 96 21.39 -10.35 8.24
CA ASP A 96 22.82 -10.18 8.46
C ASP A 96 23.21 -8.72 8.19
N ILE A 97 23.46 -8.00 9.28
CA ILE A 97 23.66 -6.54 9.26
C ILE A 97 25.11 -6.22 9.59
N ASP A 98 25.67 -5.25 8.86
CA ASP A 98 27.01 -4.72 9.08
C ASP A 98 26.94 -3.20 8.92
N GLY A 99 27.26 -2.47 10.00
CA GLY A 99 27.12 -1.01 10.09
C GLY A 99 25.91 -0.54 10.90
N PHE A 100 25.03 -1.44 11.34
CA PHE A 100 23.92 -1.15 12.26
C PHE A 100 24.06 -1.89 13.60
N PRO A 101 23.43 -1.40 14.69
CA PRO A 101 23.37 -2.12 15.97
C PRO A 101 22.75 -3.51 15.81
N SER A 102 23.39 -4.54 16.36
CA SER A 102 22.98 -5.94 16.18
C SER A 102 21.59 -6.27 16.73
N ASP A 103 21.10 -5.50 17.69
CA ASP A 103 19.75 -5.58 18.26
C ASP A 103 18.66 -5.02 17.34
N TRP A 104 19.04 -4.35 16.25
CA TRP A 104 18.07 -3.89 15.24
C TRP A 104 17.66 -4.99 14.27
N ALA A 105 18.47 -6.05 14.12
CA ALA A 105 18.19 -7.14 13.18
C ALA A 105 16.99 -8.00 13.64
N PRO A 106 16.16 -8.48 12.69
CA PRO A 106 16.25 -8.21 11.25
C PRO A 106 15.74 -6.80 10.90
N LEU A 107 16.36 -6.20 9.88
CA LEU A 107 15.85 -4.97 9.27
C LEU A 107 14.86 -5.33 8.17
N SER A 108 13.73 -4.63 8.10
CA SER A 108 12.78 -4.80 7.02
C SER A 108 12.16 -3.47 6.61
N VAL A 109 12.14 -3.23 5.30
CA VAL A 109 11.48 -2.09 4.66
C VAL A 109 10.41 -2.63 3.73
N VAL A 110 9.20 -2.09 3.77
CA VAL A 110 8.09 -2.48 2.89
C VAL A 110 7.47 -1.26 2.21
N ALA A 111 7.13 -1.38 0.94
CA ALA A 111 6.35 -0.38 0.22
C ALA A 111 5.13 -1.05 -0.45
N PRO A 112 3.92 -0.91 0.15
CA PRO A 112 2.70 -1.48 -0.40
C PRO A 112 2.28 -0.84 -1.73
N ILE A 113 1.73 -1.65 -2.64
CA ILE A 113 1.25 -1.22 -3.95
C ILE A 113 -0.19 -1.71 -4.16
N THR A 114 -1.08 -0.78 -4.51
CA THR A 114 -2.51 -1.01 -4.79
C THR A 114 -2.87 -0.58 -6.21
N GLU A 115 -3.94 -1.12 -6.83
CA GLU A 115 -4.36 -0.64 -8.16
C GLU A 115 -4.78 0.85 -8.15
N ALA A 116 -5.33 1.32 -7.03
CA ALA A 116 -5.88 2.66 -6.82
C ALA A 116 -4.82 3.67 -6.38
N SER A 117 -3.64 3.65 -7.01
CA SER A 117 -2.53 4.52 -6.65
C SER A 117 -1.82 5.06 -7.90
N ALA A 118 -1.27 6.28 -7.81
CA ALA A 118 -0.56 6.92 -8.92
C ALA A 118 0.75 6.18 -9.26
N GLU A 119 1.40 5.65 -8.24
CA GLU A 119 2.63 4.85 -8.32
C GLU A 119 2.40 3.63 -9.19
N TYR A 120 1.33 2.85 -8.95
CA TYR A 120 1.02 1.72 -9.80
C TYR A 120 0.70 2.12 -11.24
N GLN A 121 -0.01 3.25 -11.47
CA GLN A 121 -0.28 3.73 -12.82
C GLN A 121 1.02 4.13 -13.55
N ALA A 122 1.95 4.79 -12.86
CA ALA A 122 3.27 5.17 -13.36
C ALA A 122 4.13 3.94 -13.70
N VAL A 123 4.22 2.97 -12.78
CA VAL A 123 4.94 1.71 -12.98
C VAL A 123 4.35 0.91 -14.13
N ALA A 124 3.01 0.76 -14.18
CA ALA A 124 2.33 0.02 -15.23
C ALA A 124 2.50 0.69 -16.62
N TYR A 125 2.53 2.03 -16.68
CA TYR A 125 2.84 2.76 -17.90
C TYR A 125 4.27 2.51 -18.37
N ALA A 126 5.26 2.71 -17.50
CA ALA A 126 6.66 2.60 -17.88
C ALA A 126 7.02 1.17 -18.31
N LEU A 127 6.63 0.17 -17.53
CA LEU A 127 6.86 -1.23 -17.89
C LEU A 127 6.02 -1.66 -19.09
N GLY A 128 4.82 -1.10 -19.27
CA GLY A 128 3.91 -1.45 -20.35
C GLY A 128 4.20 -0.77 -21.70
N THR A 129 5.09 0.24 -21.72
CA THR A 129 5.33 1.09 -22.89
C THR A 129 6.78 0.92 -23.38
N PRO A 130 7.00 0.40 -24.60
CA PRO A 130 8.35 0.23 -25.13
C PRO A 130 9.14 1.53 -25.16
N GLY A 131 10.40 1.50 -24.69
CA GLY A 131 11.30 2.64 -24.71
C GLY A 131 11.07 3.68 -23.61
N VAL A 132 10.14 3.41 -22.68
CA VAL A 132 10.00 4.23 -21.46
C VAL A 132 10.85 3.64 -20.35
N GLU A 133 11.65 4.48 -19.70
CA GLU A 133 12.46 4.11 -18.55
C GLU A 133 11.75 4.46 -17.23
N LEU A 134 11.87 3.57 -16.24
CA LEU A 134 11.41 3.80 -14.88
C LEU A 134 12.65 3.90 -13.98
N VAL A 135 12.80 5.02 -13.29
CA VAL A 135 13.93 5.28 -12.41
C VAL A 135 13.41 5.56 -11.01
N LEU A 136 13.80 4.73 -10.05
CA LEU A 136 13.48 4.95 -8.65
C LEU A 136 14.53 5.89 -8.06
N VAL A 137 14.09 6.99 -7.45
CA VAL A 137 14.99 8.10 -7.10
C VAL A 137 15.11 8.37 -5.61
N ASP A 138 14.32 7.71 -4.75
CA ASP A 138 14.42 7.92 -3.31
C ASP A 138 15.54 7.06 -2.70
N ARG A 139 15.90 7.39 -1.46
CA ARG A 139 16.97 6.77 -0.67
C ARG A 139 16.86 5.25 -0.68
N SER A 140 17.99 4.56 -0.73
CA SER A 140 18.02 3.10 -0.66
C SER A 140 17.46 2.58 0.67
N SER A 141 17.09 1.30 0.72
CA SER A 141 16.61 0.63 1.94
C SER A 141 17.60 0.74 3.10
N ASP A 142 18.90 0.71 2.79
CA ASP A 142 19.97 0.98 3.76
C ASP A 142 19.91 2.41 4.36
N HIS A 143 19.71 3.43 3.52
CA HIS A 143 19.63 4.82 3.95
C HIS A 143 18.36 5.12 4.77
N VAL A 144 17.29 4.33 4.61
CA VAL A 144 16.13 4.40 5.51
C VAL A 144 16.60 4.25 6.95
N PHE A 145 17.39 3.22 7.27
CA PHE A 145 17.88 3.00 8.63
C PHE A 145 19.06 3.89 9.02
N GLN A 146 19.85 4.39 8.07
CA GLN A 146 20.91 5.37 8.40
C GLN A 146 20.35 6.72 8.82
N TRP A 147 19.22 7.14 8.23
CA TRP A 147 18.68 8.49 8.43
C TRP A 147 17.54 8.54 9.45
N ASP A 148 16.72 7.49 9.53
CA ASP A 148 15.74 7.31 10.58
C ASP A 148 16.39 6.60 11.77
N ALA A 149 16.92 7.37 12.72
CA ALA A 149 17.32 6.83 14.01
C ALA A 149 16.07 6.23 14.69
N ARG A 150 15.97 4.90 14.75
CA ARG A 150 14.84 4.20 15.39
C ARG A 150 14.55 4.86 16.75
N ARG A 151 13.41 5.55 16.87
CA ARG A 151 12.82 5.86 18.18
C ARG A 151 12.56 4.51 18.87
N PRO A 152 12.93 4.34 20.14
CA PRO A 152 12.69 3.09 20.86
C PRO A 152 11.20 2.73 20.74
N ALA A 153 10.92 1.47 20.41
CA ALA A 153 9.58 0.91 20.40
C ALA A 153 8.97 1.08 21.80
N GLY A 154 8.16 2.13 21.99
CA GLY A 154 7.76 2.56 23.32
C GLY A 154 6.47 3.38 23.39
N ASP A 155 6.22 4.31 22.45
CA ASP A 155 5.19 5.32 22.72
C ASP A 155 3.93 5.31 21.84
N ASP A 156 3.84 4.56 20.74
CA ASP A 156 2.62 4.57 19.89
C ASP A 156 2.21 3.18 19.34
N GLN A 157 2.39 2.11 20.11
CA GLN A 157 1.72 0.82 19.82
C GLN A 157 0.55 0.63 20.78
N GLU A 158 -0.64 1.11 20.41
CA GLU A 158 -1.85 0.46 20.90
C GLU A 158 -1.83 -0.99 20.38
N GLU A 159 -1.79 -1.96 21.30
CA GLU A 159 -1.87 -3.38 20.99
C GLU A 159 -3.17 -3.68 20.22
N GLY A 160 -3.08 -3.62 18.89
CA GLY A 160 -4.11 -4.13 18.00
C GLY A 160 -4.28 -5.62 18.24
N THR A 161 -5.47 -6.02 18.68
CA THR A 161 -5.83 -7.43 18.89
C THR A 161 -5.38 -8.28 17.70
N GLY A 162 -4.66 -9.37 17.97
CA GLY A 162 -4.08 -10.25 16.94
C GLY A 162 -5.10 -10.67 15.88
N GLU A 163 -4.97 -10.09 14.69
CA GLU A 163 -5.79 -10.38 13.51
C GLU A 163 -4.92 -10.86 12.35
N ASP A 164 -5.37 -11.92 11.67
CA ASP A 164 -4.67 -12.60 10.57
C ASP A 164 -4.42 -11.72 9.30
N GLY A 165 -4.89 -10.47 9.29
CA GLY A 165 -4.70 -9.48 8.22
C GLY A 165 -3.68 -8.38 8.57
N VAL A 166 -3.68 -7.90 9.82
CA VAL A 166 -2.78 -6.84 10.31
C VAL A 166 -1.32 -7.31 10.38
N ALA A 167 -1.10 -8.62 10.56
CA ALA A 167 0.24 -9.22 10.64
C ALA A 167 0.99 -9.34 9.30
N LEU A 168 0.43 -8.90 8.16
CA LEU A 168 1.08 -9.07 6.85
C LEU A 168 2.30 -8.15 6.63
N HIS A 169 2.42 -7.02 7.33
CA HIS A 169 3.63 -6.16 7.28
C HIS A 169 4.49 -6.27 8.54
N GLY A 170 3.93 -6.71 9.67
CA GLY A 170 4.69 -7.04 10.88
C GLY A 170 5.40 -5.80 11.43
N GLU A 171 6.64 -5.94 11.88
CA GLU A 171 7.45 -4.82 12.41
C GLU A 171 8.26 -4.07 11.33
N ALA A 172 7.91 -4.24 10.05
CA ALA A 172 8.62 -3.60 8.96
C ALA A 172 8.38 -2.07 8.93
N VAL A 173 9.42 -1.34 8.51
CA VAL A 173 9.30 0.11 8.25
C VAL A 173 8.56 0.29 6.93
N GLY A 174 7.41 0.95 6.98
CA GLY A 174 6.63 1.32 5.79
C GLY A 174 7.22 2.54 5.12
N VAL A 175 7.59 2.42 3.85
CA VAL A 175 7.96 3.58 3.02
C VAL A 175 6.69 4.19 2.46
N GLU A 176 6.45 5.43 2.86
CA GLU A 176 5.33 6.24 2.41
C GLU A 176 5.70 7.05 1.18
N ILE A 177 4.80 7.06 0.18
CA ILE A 177 4.91 7.95 -0.98
C ILE A 177 3.84 9.03 -0.82
N GLY A 178 4.23 10.18 -0.27
CA GLY A 178 3.30 11.29 -0.06
C GLY A 178 2.32 11.09 1.10
N ASP A 179 2.83 10.81 2.29
CA ASP A 179 2.10 11.09 3.53
C ASP A 179 1.74 12.58 3.59
N LEU A 180 0.44 12.84 3.64
CA LEU A 180 -0.15 14.17 3.68
C LEU A 180 -1.07 14.25 4.88
N ARG A 181 -0.46 14.22 6.06
CA ARG A 181 -1.11 14.46 7.35
C ARG A 181 -0.55 15.74 7.99
N PRO A 182 -1.38 16.53 8.69
CA PRO A 182 -0.88 17.62 9.52
C PRO A 182 0.18 17.13 10.50
N ARG A 183 1.32 17.83 10.59
CA ARG A 183 2.43 17.44 11.49
C ARG A 183 2.30 17.97 12.91
N PHE A 184 1.19 18.60 13.24
CA PHE A 184 0.86 19.05 14.60
C PHE A 184 -0.59 18.72 14.91
N ALA A 185 -0.80 18.11 16.08
CA ALA A 185 -2.05 17.48 16.46
C ALA A 185 -3.22 18.48 16.53
N GLU A 186 -2.95 19.73 16.90
CA GLU A 186 -3.95 20.77 17.07
C GLU A 186 -4.64 21.14 15.75
N LEU A 187 -3.90 21.17 14.62
CA LEU A 187 -4.52 21.40 13.31
C LEU A 187 -5.33 20.21 12.86
N GLU A 188 -4.83 18.99 13.06
CA GLU A 188 -5.63 17.82 12.75
C GLU A 188 -6.92 17.82 13.57
N GLU A 189 -6.83 17.99 14.89
CA GLU A 189 -8.00 18.07 15.78
C GLU A 189 -8.95 19.21 15.36
N HIS A 190 -8.41 20.37 14.99
CA HIS A 190 -9.19 21.49 14.49
C HIS A 190 -9.94 21.14 13.20
N LEU A 191 -9.26 20.56 12.21
CA LEU A 191 -9.84 20.15 10.93
C LEU A 191 -10.90 19.06 11.12
N LEU A 192 -10.64 18.07 11.97
CA LEU A 192 -11.58 17.00 12.30
C LEU A 192 -12.83 17.55 13.00
N ARG A 193 -12.65 18.40 14.00
CA ARG A 193 -13.75 19.05 14.75
C ARG A 193 -14.63 19.89 13.83
N HIS A 194 -14.03 20.71 12.96
CA HIS A 194 -14.76 21.57 12.04
C HIS A 194 -15.37 20.81 10.85
N GLY A 195 -14.72 19.74 10.39
CA GLY A 195 -15.28 18.81 9.42
C GLY A 195 -16.36 17.88 10.00
N LYS A 196 -16.52 17.84 11.33
CA LYS A 196 -17.42 16.93 12.07
C LYS A 196 -17.17 15.47 11.70
N VAL A 197 -15.90 15.11 11.59
CA VAL A 197 -15.40 13.77 11.21
C VAL A 197 -14.47 13.23 12.30
N ARG A 198 -14.31 11.91 12.38
CA ARG A 198 -13.52 11.27 13.45
C ARG A 198 -12.07 11.01 13.06
N HIS A 199 -11.82 10.77 11.79
CA HIS A 199 -10.55 10.28 11.31
C HIS A 199 -10.00 11.16 10.18
N TRP A 200 -8.67 11.30 10.14
CA TRP A 200 -7.99 12.02 9.06
C TRP A 200 -8.36 11.47 7.68
N SER A 201 -8.41 10.14 7.53
CA SER A 201 -8.80 9.50 6.26
C SER A 201 -10.22 9.87 5.82
N GLU A 202 -11.15 10.09 6.76
CA GLU A 202 -12.51 10.56 6.45
C GLU A 202 -12.48 12.00 5.94
N TRP A 203 -11.76 12.87 6.64
CA TRP A 203 -11.58 14.27 6.26
C TRP A 203 -10.95 14.39 4.86
N TRP A 204 -9.82 13.71 4.64
CA TRP A 204 -9.11 13.69 3.37
C TRP A 204 -10.01 13.21 2.23
N HIS A 205 -10.74 12.11 2.45
CA HIS A 205 -11.65 11.59 1.44
C HIS A 205 -12.71 12.61 1.01
N GLN A 206 -13.33 13.30 1.97
CA GLN A 206 -14.41 14.26 1.69
C GLN A 206 -13.92 15.56 1.06
N TYR A 207 -12.85 16.13 1.59
CA TYR A 207 -12.44 17.49 1.26
C TYR A 207 -11.34 17.55 0.21
N VAL A 208 -10.66 16.43 -0.08
CA VAL A 208 -9.58 16.36 -1.06
C VAL A 208 -9.86 15.34 -2.16
N GLU A 209 -10.07 14.05 -1.84
CA GLU A 209 -10.23 13.00 -2.86
C GLU A 209 -11.42 13.23 -3.79
N VAL A 210 -12.61 13.43 -3.21
CA VAL A 210 -13.85 13.58 -3.99
C VAL A 210 -13.79 14.83 -4.87
N PRO A 211 -13.43 16.03 -4.36
CA PRO A 211 -13.31 17.23 -5.19
C PRO A 211 -12.27 17.10 -6.32
N LEU A 212 -11.13 16.45 -6.05
CA LEU A 212 -10.05 16.31 -7.03
C LEU A 212 -10.34 15.26 -8.12
N GLY A 213 -11.27 14.33 -7.90
CA GLY A 213 -11.60 13.29 -8.89
C GLY A 213 -12.03 13.84 -10.26
N ASP A 214 -12.54 15.08 -10.31
CA ASP A 214 -13.02 15.75 -11.52
C ASP A 214 -12.17 16.92 -11.99
N GLY A 215 -11.08 17.21 -11.28
CA GLY A 215 -10.13 18.23 -11.72
C GLY A 215 -9.48 17.87 -13.06
N ASP A 216 -9.25 18.89 -13.88
CA ASP A 216 -8.26 18.79 -14.96
C ASP A 216 -6.84 18.69 -14.37
N HIS A 217 -5.87 18.41 -15.24
CA HIS A 217 -4.48 18.21 -14.82
C HIS A 217 -3.91 19.42 -14.07
N ASP A 218 -4.12 20.63 -14.58
CA ASP A 218 -3.55 21.85 -14.00
C ASP A 218 -4.16 22.14 -12.63
N THR A 219 -5.48 22.02 -12.49
CA THR A 219 -6.19 22.20 -11.22
C THR A 219 -5.73 21.14 -10.20
N TYR A 220 -5.69 19.87 -10.58
CA TYR A 220 -5.22 18.80 -9.71
C TYR A 220 -3.79 19.09 -9.21
N ARG A 221 -2.88 19.39 -10.15
CA ARG A 221 -1.47 19.63 -9.86
C ARG A 221 -1.31 20.82 -8.91
N GLN A 222 -1.92 21.95 -9.23
CA GLN A 222 -1.86 23.17 -8.40
C GLN A 222 -2.42 22.94 -6.99
N VAL A 223 -3.58 22.28 -6.86
CA VAL A 223 -4.18 22.01 -5.53
C VAL A 223 -3.28 21.10 -4.69
N MET A 224 -2.74 20.03 -5.28
CA MET A 224 -1.82 19.15 -4.54
C MET A 224 -0.53 19.87 -4.13
N PHE A 225 0.01 20.76 -4.98
CA PHE A 225 1.12 21.64 -4.59
C PHE A 225 0.76 22.58 -3.43
N LEU A 226 -0.42 23.19 -3.46
CA LEU A 226 -0.90 24.06 -2.38
C LEU A 226 -1.01 23.27 -1.06
N ILE A 227 -1.58 22.06 -1.09
CA ILE A 227 -1.70 21.20 0.10
C ILE A 227 -0.33 20.82 0.64
N GLY A 228 0.58 20.35 -0.23
CA GLY A 228 1.94 19.98 0.15
C GLY A 228 2.73 21.16 0.75
N SER A 229 2.66 22.33 0.11
CA SER A 229 3.30 23.56 0.60
C SER A 229 2.71 24.01 1.93
N LEU A 230 1.38 23.94 2.09
CA LEU A 230 0.70 24.29 3.34
C LEU A 230 1.21 23.43 4.51
N PHE A 231 1.19 22.09 4.36
CA PHE A 231 1.66 21.21 5.43
C PHE A 231 3.14 21.34 5.73
N ARG A 232 3.96 21.64 4.72
CA ARG A 232 5.38 21.95 4.92
C ARG A 232 5.58 23.25 5.70
N ARG A 233 4.76 24.27 5.45
CA ARG A 233 4.83 25.57 6.16
C ARG A 233 4.28 25.50 7.57
N LEU A 234 3.29 24.64 7.79
CA LEU A 234 2.65 24.44 9.09
C LEU A 234 3.26 23.24 9.85
N ALA A 235 4.59 23.13 9.88
CA ALA A 235 5.31 22.05 10.59
C ALA A 235 6.16 22.59 11.78
N PRO A 236 5.58 23.29 12.77
CA PRO A 236 6.34 23.70 13.95
C PRO A 236 6.72 22.47 14.80
N GLY A 237 7.99 22.37 15.20
CA GLY A 237 8.43 21.40 16.22
C GLY A 237 8.89 20.02 15.74
N ASP A 238 8.87 19.74 14.42
CA ASP A 238 9.28 18.44 13.85
C ASP A 238 10.57 18.55 13.02
N GLY A 239 11.58 19.23 13.58
CA GLY A 239 12.82 19.59 12.89
C GLY A 239 13.61 18.39 12.39
N ASP A 240 13.63 17.28 13.15
CA ASP A 240 14.35 16.07 12.75
C ASP A 240 13.66 15.33 11.58
N ARG A 241 12.33 15.17 11.61
CA ARG A 241 11.59 14.56 10.49
C ARG A 241 11.68 15.43 9.24
N LEU A 242 11.53 16.76 9.39
CA LEU A 242 11.70 17.70 8.30
C LEU A 242 13.12 17.63 7.71
N ARG A 243 14.16 17.50 8.54
CA ARG A 243 15.54 17.32 8.08
C ARG A 243 15.69 16.04 7.24
N VAL A 244 15.12 14.92 7.69
CA VAL A 244 15.14 13.67 6.92
C VAL A 244 14.42 13.85 5.58
N ASP A 245 13.27 14.52 5.56
CA ASP A 245 12.53 14.81 4.32
C ASP A 245 13.32 15.70 3.37
N GLU A 246 14.00 16.72 3.89
CA GLU A 246 14.90 17.54 3.08
C GLU A 246 16.08 16.72 2.54
N ASP A 247 16.70 15.85 3.35
CA ASP A 247 17.79 15.00 2.89
C ASP A 247 17.32 14.01 1.80
N ARG A 248 16.09 13.50 1.90
CA ARG A 248 15.44 12.72 0.81
C ARG A 248 15.28 13.55 -0.45
N GLU A 249 14.86 14.80 -0.34
CA GLU A 249 14.69 15.68 -1.50
C GLU A 249 16.02 16.01 -2.16
N ARG A 250 17.06 16.29 -1.36
CA ARG A 250 18.43 16.48 -1.86
C ARG A 250 18.90 15.24 -2.60
N TYR A 251 18.64 14.06 -2.05
CA TYR A 251 18.95 12.78 -2.66
C TYR A 251 18.22 12.59 -3.99
N MET A 252 16.89 12.73 -4.01
CA MET A 252 16.07 12.55 -5.21
C MET A 252 16.49 13.48 -6.34
N TRP A 253 16.69 14.77 -6.04
CA TRP A 253 17.13 15.74 -7.04
C TRP A 253 18.56 15.46 -7.54
N THR A 254 19.45 15.02 -6.65
CA THR A 254 20.81 14.60 -7.04
C THR A 254 20.75 13.42 -8.00
N ARG A 255 20.00 12.36 -7.67
CA ARG A 255 19.83 11.18 -8.52
C ARG A 255 19.21 11.50 -9.88
N MET A 256 18.18 12.35 -9.91
CA MET A 256 17.56 12.77 -11.18
C MET A 256 18.57 13.52 -12.07
N ARG A 257 19.36 14.44 -11.51
CA ARG A 257 20.40 15.15 -12.27
C ARG A 257 21.51 14.23 -12.75
N GLU A 258 22.00 13.32 -11.91
CA GLU A 258 23.00 12.30 -12.30
C GLU A 258 22.50 11.50 -13.52
N HIS A 259 21.24 11.05 -13.48
CA HIS A 259 20.61 10.33 -14.57
C HIS A 259 20.47 11.18 -15.85
N LEU A 260 19.96 12.41 -15.73
CA LEU A 260 19.81 13.32 -16.87
C LEU A 260 21.16 13.60 -17.55
N ALA A 261 22.22 13.82 -16.76
CA ALA A 261 23.57 14.03 -17.26
C ALA A 261 24.13 12.79 -17.95
N ALA A 262 23.89 11.59 -17.41
CA ALA A 262 24.38 10.33 -17.98
C ALA A 262 23.68 9.95 -19.28
N THR A 263 22.38 10.24 -19.39
CA THR A 263 21.54 9.82 -20.54
C THR A 263 21.38 10.89 -21.61
N GLY A 264 21.55 12.18 -21.26
CA GLY A 264 21.25 13.30 -22.14
C GLY A 264 19.76 13.48 -22.44
N THR A 265 18.88 12.89 -21.61
CA THR A 265 17.43 13.00 -21.79
C THR A 265 16.97 14.43 -21.53
N ASP A 266 16.09 14.96 -22.39
CA ASP A 266 15.46 16.26 -22.18
C ASP A 266 14.52 16.21 -20.96
N PRO A 267 14.71 17.06 -19.93
CA PRO A 267 13.80 17.13 -18.78
C PRO A 267 12.32 17.30 -19.15
N ALA A 268 11.99 17.94 -20.27
CA ALA A 268 10.62 18.11 -20.72
C ALA A 268 9.94 16.78 -21.11
N ASP A 269 10.74 15.78 -21.51
CA ASP A 269 10.30 14.41 -21.83
C ASP A 269 10.19 13.52 -20.57
N CYS A 270 10.51 14.04 -19.39
CA CYS A 270 10.52 13.30 -18.13
C CYS A 270 9.32 13.69 -17.25
N LEU A 271 8.94 12.79 -16.34
CA LEU A 271 7.92 13.02 -15.32
C LEU A 271 8.45 12.57 -13.95
N TYR A 272 8.45 13.45 -12.96
CA TYR A 272 8.82 13.13 -11.59
C TYR A 272 7.58 12.95 -10.71
N VAL A 273 7.37 11.74 -10.21
CA VAL A 273 6.23 11.36 -9.38
C VAL A 273 6.69 11.27 -7.92
N CYS A 274 6.22 12.19 -7.10
CA CYS A 274 6.56 12.26 -5.68
C CYS A 274 5.40 12.72 -4.82
N GLY A 275 5.48 12.44 -3.53
CA GLY A 275 4.57 12.92 -2.52
C GLY A 275 4.44 14.44 -2.56
N ALA A 276 3.22 14.96 -2.41
CA ALA A 276 2.99 16.39 -2.57
C ALA A 276 3.78 17.24 -1.54
N PHE A 277 4.11 16.68 -0.38
CA PHE A 277 4.97 17.32 0.62
C PHE A 277 6.40 17.58 0.07
N HIS A 278 6.97 16.61 -0.64
CA HIS A 278 8.28 16.70 -1.28
C HIS A 278 8.26 17.51 -2.58
N ALA A 279 7.12 17.52 -3.28
CA ALA A 279 6.96 18.33 -4.48
C ALA A 279 7.19 19.83 -4.19
N ALA A 280 6.75 20.33 -3.03
CA ALA A 280 6.94 21.71 -2.59
C ALA A 280 8.29 21.95 -1.86
N SER A 281 9.32 21.19 -2.23
CA SER A 281 10.65 21.25 -1.59
C SER A 281 11.35 22.60 -1.73
N ARG A 282 12.07 23.00 -0.67
CA ARG A 282 12.83 24.26 -0.57
C ARG A 282 14.35 24.06 -0.45
N VAL A 283 14.83 22.84 -0.64
CA VAL A 283 16.27 22.58 -0.62
C VAL A 283 16.95 23.29 -1.80
N GLU A 284 18.21 23.66 -1.66
CA GLU A 284 18.96 24.37 -2.71
C GLU A 284 19.13 23.51 -3.98
N GLU A 285 19.08 22.19 -3.80
CA GLU A 285 19.15 21.17 -4.84
C GLU A 285 17.83 21.03 -5.62
N PHE A 286 16.77 21.75 -5.29
CA PHE A 286 15.51 21.65 -6.02
C PHE A 286 15.66 22.05 -7.49
N GLY A 287 15.13 21.24 -8.40
CA GLY A 287 15.09 21.50 -9.83
C GLY A 287 16.30 20.99 -10.62
N VAL A 288 16.16 20.95 -11.95
CA VAL A 288 17.23 20.53 -12.88
C VAL A 288 18.43 21.48 -12.88
N HIS A 289 18.24 22.71 -12.39
CA HIS A 289 19.27 23.73 -12.22
C HIS A 289 19.60 24.02 -10.75
N GLY A 290 19.18 23.15 -9.83
CA GLY A 290 19.51 23.25 -8.41
C GLY A 290 21.01 23.03 -8.13
N ALA A 291 21.41 23.32 -6.89
CA ALA A 291 22.79 23.15 -6.42
C ALA A 291 23.29 21.70 -6.56
N ASP A 292 24.60 21.54 -6.74
CA ASP A 292 25.29 20.25 -6.96
C ASP A 292 26.20 19.83 -5.78
N GLY A 293 25.90 20.32 -4.56
CA GLY A 293 26.76 20.14 -3.38
C GLY A 293 26.42 18.97 -2.45
N PHE A 294 25.29 18.29 -2.62
CA PHE A 294 24.86 17.22 -1.71
C PHE A 294 25.65 15.92 -1.93
N ALA A 295 26.37 15.47 -0.90
CA ALA A 295 27.09 14.22 -0.92
C ALA A 295 26.22 13.08 -0.35
N ILE A 296 25.83 12.14 -1.20
CA ILE A 296 25.13 10.92 -0.78
C ILE A 296 26.11 10.03 -0.01
N SER A 297 25.75 9.68 1.23
CA SER A 297 26.51 8.74 2.05
C SER A 297 26.65 7.36 1.36
N PRO A 298 27.76 6.64 1.54
CA PRO A 298 27.84 5.27 1.08
C PRO A 298 26.89 4.37 1.89
N ARG A 299 26.36 3.34 1.24
CA ARG A 299 25.62 2.27 1.93
C ARG A 299 26.55 1.52 2.89
N THR A 300 25.98 0.97 3.95
CA THR A 300 26.69 0.05 4.83
C THR A 300 27.05 -1.26 4.11
N ALA A 301 27.82 -2.13 4.75
CA ALA A 301 28.13 -3.46 4.23
C ALA A 301 27.00 -4.49 4.49
N THR A 302 25.84 -4.04 4.99
CA THR A 302 24.65 -4.87 5.22
C THR A 302 24.21 -5.59 3.95
N THR A 303 23.96 -6.89 4.07
CA THR A 303 23.49 -7.71 2.96
C THR A 303 21.97 -7.67 2.87
N TRP A 304 21.48 -6.86 1.94
CA TRP A 304 20.05 -6.71 1.66
C TRP A 304 19.53 -7.77 0.69
N GLN A 305 18.35 -8.27 1.00
CA GLN A 305 17.60 -9.21 0.18
C GLN A 305 16.26 -8.61 -0.21
N TYR A 306 15.80 -8.91 -1.40
CA TYR A 306 14.66 -8.23 -2.01
C TYR A 306 13.62 -9.25 -2.46
N GLY A 307 12.34 -8.96 -2.23
CA GLY A 307 11.24 -9.79 -2.71
C GLY A 307 9.90 -9.09 -2.68
N LEU A 308 8.86 -9.80 -3.12
CA LEU A 308 7.47 -9.37 -2.99
C LEU A 308 6.79 -10.18 -1.91
N ILE A 309 5.99 -9.53 -1.08
CA ILE A 309 5.13 -10.18 -0.08
C ILE A 309 3.65 -9.86 -0.33
N PRO A 310 2.73 -10.76 0.03
CA PRO A 310 1.31 -10.45 0.02
C PRO A 310 1.03 -9.29 0.96
N SER A 311 0.20 -8.37 0.52
CA SER A 311 -0.32 -7.28 1.34
C SER A 311 -1.84 -7.39 1.41
N SER A 312 -2.45 -6.59 2.28
CA SER A 312 -3.89 -6.44 2.33
C SER A 312 -4.29 -5.01 2.63
N HIS A 313 -5.56 -4.68 2.41
CA HIS A 313 -6.07 -3.35 2.75
C HIS A 313 -5.90 -3.07 4.25
N ALA A 314 -6.20 -4.04 5.12
CA ALA A 314 -6.04 -3.89 6.57
C ALA A 314 -4.57 -3.74 6.98
N ALA A 315 -3.65 -4.45 6.33
CA ALA A 315 -2.22 -4.31 6.59
C ALA A 315 -1.71 -2.91 6.23
N ILE A 316 -2.12 -2.39 5.07
CA ILE A 316 -1.80 -1.04 4.62
C ILE A 316 -2.36 0.01 5.58
N GLU A 317 -3.62 -0.17 6.02
CA GLU A 317 -4.26 0.74 6.96
C GLU A 317 -3.51 0.79 8.29
N ALA A 318 -3.13 -0.36 8.83
CA ALA A 318 -2.34 -0.44 10.05
C ALA A 318 -0.93 0.17 9.90
N GLN A 319 -0.25 -0.12 8.78
CA GLN A 319 1.11 0.36 8.50
C GLN A 319 1.20 1.90 8.50
N PHE A 320 0.15 2.57 8.02
CA PHE A 320 0.12 4.02 7.81
C PHE A 320 -0.86 4.75 8.75
N GLY A 321 -1.33 4.08 9.81
CA GLY A 321 -2.25 4.66 10.79
C GLY A 321 -3.56 5.19 10.19
N LEU A 322 -4.03 4.58 9.10
CA LEU A 322 -5.28 4.94 8.44
C LEU A 322 -6.47 4.32 9.17
N ALA A 323 -7.63 4.96 9.06
CA ALA A 323 -8.86 4.40 9.60
C ALA A 323 -9.26 3.11 8.86
N SER A 324 -9.80 2.15 9.61
CA SER A 324 -10.21 0.85 9.07
C SER A 324 -11.20 0.99 7.91
N GLY A 325 -10.93 0.28 6.81
CA GLY A 325 -11.71 0.32 5.57
C GLY A 325 -11.39 1.50 4.64
N SER A 326 -10.52 2.44 5.01
CA SER A 326 -10.15 3.59 4.16
C SER A 326 -9.56 3.18 2.81
N VAL A 327 -8.72 2.13 2.76
CA VAL A 327 -8.10 1.65 1.52
C VAL A 327 -9.13 0.93 0.65
N SER A 328 -10.08 0.22 1.26
CA SER A 328 -11.23 -0.34 0.55
C SER A 328 -12.17 0.72 -0.03
N ILE A 329 -12.45 1.78 0.73
CA ILE A 329 -13.22 2.93 0.26
C ILE A 329 -12.51 3.58 -0.93
N ALA A 330 -11.18 3.75 -0.85
CA ALA A 330 -10.38 4.24 -1.96
C ALA A 330 -10.50 3.33 -3.20
N ALA A 331 -10.40 2.01 -3.05
CA ALA A 331 -10.55 1.06 -4.15
C ALA A 331 -11.95 1.09 -4.79
N ALA A 332 -13.01 1.24 -3.99
CA ALA A 332 -14.38 1.42 -4.47
C ALA A 332 -14.54 2.75 -5.23
N GLN A 333 -14.03 3.84 -4.66
CA GLN A 333 -14.05 5.16 -5.28
C GLN A 333 -13.28 5.18 -6.61
N TRP A 334 -12.14 4.51 -6.67
CA TRP A 334 -11.39 4.29 -7.91
C TRP A 334 -12.25 3.64 -8.99
N THR A 335 -12.97 2.57 -8.65
CA THR A 335 -13.86 1.88 -9.58
C THR A 335 -14.99 2.79 -10.07
N LYS A 336 -15.63 3.55 -9.17
CA LYS A 336 -16.67 4.53 -9.52
C LYS A 336 -16.12 5.64 -10.42
N ASN A 337 -14.96 6.20 -10.09
CA ASN A 337 -14.29 7.23 -10.86
C ASN A 337 -13.96 6.76 -12.28
N LEU A 338 -13.45 5.53 -12.45
CA LEU A 338 -13.21 4.96 -13.78
C LEU A 338 -14.50 4.81 -14.59
N ALA A 339 -15.59 4.32 -13.99
CA ALA A 339 -16.86 4.16 -14.67
C ALA A 339 -17.46 5.51 -15.10
N ARG A 340 -17.40 6.50 -14.21
CA ARG A 340 -17.95 7.85 -14.40
C ARG A 340 -17.17 8.67 -15.43
N THR A 341 -15.84 8.67 -15.31
CA THR A 341 -14.95 9.52 -16.13
C THR A 341 -14.49 8.84 -17.41
N ARG A 342 -14.69 7.52 -17.54
CA ARG A 342 -14.25 6.69 -18.67
C ARG A 342 -12.75 6.74 -18.94
N VAL A 343 -11.95 7.21 -17.99
CA VAL A 343 -10.50 7.13 -18.05
C VAL A 343 -10.11 5.66 -18.10
N ARG A 344 -9.22 5.30 -19.02
CA ARG A 344 -8.68 3.94 -19.07
C ARG A 344 -7.62 3.81 -17.97
N PRO A 345 -7.58 2.77 -17.14
CA PRO A 345 -6.43 2.58 -16.25
C PRO A 345 -5.25 1.96 -17.03
N TYR A 346 -4.03 2.23 -16.61
CA TYR A 346 -2.87 1.41 -16.97
C TYR A 346 -2.89 0.13 -16.14
N ARG A 347 -2.54 -0.98 -16.78
CA ARG A 347 -2.45 -2.30 -16.17
C ARG A 347 -1.31 -3.05 -16.82
N LEU A 348 -0.60 -3.81 -16.02
CA LEU A 348 0.45 -4.70 -16.50
C LEU A 348 -0.15 -5.86 -17.32
N GLU A 349 0.41 -6.10 -18.50
CA GLU A 349 0.02 -7.25 -19.32
C GLU A 349 0.35 -8.56 -18.59
N GLY A 350 -0.59 -9.51 -18.64
CA GLY A 350 -0.46 -10.81 -17.96
C GLY A 350 -0.85 -10.79 -16.47
N GLN A 351 -1.19 -9.63 -15.91
CA GLN A 351 -1.42 -9.52 -14.47
C GLN A 351 -2.56 -10.39 -13.94
N ALA A 352 -2.22 -11.24 -12.95
CA ALA A 352 -3.14 -12.14 -12.30
C ALA A 352 -4.33 -11.40 -11.66
N GLY A 353 -5.53 -11.98 -11.75
CA GLY A 353 -6.75 -11.39 -11.21
C GLY A 353 -7.42 -10.32 -12.09
N THR A 354 -6.82 -9.96 -13.24
CA THR A 354 -7.50 -9.14 -14.25
C THR A 354 -8.30 -10.02 -15.22
N ARG A 355 -9.57 -9.67 -15.50
CA ARG A 355 -10.34 -10.35 -16.55
C ARG A 355 -9.60 -10.17 -17.88
N LYS A 356 -9.20 -11.27 -18.53
CA LYS A 356 -8.67 -11.26 -19.90
C LYS A 356 -9.69 -10.51 -20.77
N GLY A 357 -9.31 -9.32 -21.26
CA GLY A 357 -10.04 -8.70 -22.36
C GLY A 357 -10.09 -9.72 -23.49
N SER A 358 -11.27 -9.95 -24.07
CA SER A 358 -11.47 -10.87 -25.19
C SER A 358 -10.33 -10.68 -26.20
N ALA A 359 -9.63 -11.77 -26.51
CA ALA A 359 -8.47 -11.78 -27.39
C ALA A 359 -8.73 -10.95 -28.65
N LYS A 360 -7.83 -9.99 -28.92
CA LYS A 360 -7.80 -9.26 -30.18
C LYS A 360 -7.69 -10.27 -31.33
N THR A 361 -8.71 -10.33 -32.18
CA THR A 361 -8.61 -10.90 -33.53
C THR A 361 -7.46 -10.20 -34.27
N PRO A 362 -6.67 -10.88 -35.13
CA PRO A 362 -5.49 -10.28 -35.75
C PRO A 362 -5.88 -9.04 -36.56
N ALA A 363 -5.09 -7.97 -36.40
CA ALA A 363 -5.27 -6.73 -37.11
C ALA A 363 -5.27 -6.95 -38.63
N LYS A 364 -6.31 -6.49 -39.32
CA LYS A 364 -6.29 -6.28 -40.76
C LYS A 364 -5.27 -5.19 -41.11
N THR A 365 -4.69 -5.29 -42.31
CA THR A 365 -3.67 -4.37 -42.82
C THR A 365 -4.17 -2.93 -42.95
N PRO A 366 -3.27 -1.92 -42.92
CA PRO A 366 -3.62 -0.49 -42.88
C PRO A 366 -4.41 0.05 -44.08
N ALA A 367 -4.61 -0.74 -45.13
CA ALA A 367 -5.30 -0.31 -46.35
C ALA A 367 -6.83 -0.53 -46.32
N GLU A 368 -7.37 -1.31 -45.37
CA GLU A 368 -8.82 -1.57 -45.29
C GLU A 368 -9.53 -0.76 -44.18
N ALA A 369 -8.80 0.02 -43.37
CA ALA A 369 -9.36 0.76 -42.24
C ALA A 369 -9.96 2.14 -42.61
N LEU A 370 -9.89 2.56 -43.88
CA LEU A 370 -10.35 3.88 -44.32
C LEU A 370 -11.75 3.89 -44.96
N ALA A 371 -12.46 2.76 -45.01
CA ALA A 371 -13.69 2.65 -45.81
C ALA A 371 -14.98 2.40 -45.02
N ASP A 372 -14.97 2.25 -43.69
CA ASP A 372 -16.23 1.92 -42.99
C ASP A 372 -16.31 2.48 -41.56
N LYS A 373 -16.84 3.72 -41.47
CA LYS A 373 -18.00 4.09 -40.64
C LYS A 373 -18.03 5.60 -40.38
N THR A 374 -18.79 6.27 -41.23
CA THR A 374 -19.55 7.48 -40.92
C THR A 374 -20.55 7.16 -39.81
N ALA A 375 -20.38 7.77 -38.64
CA ALA A 375 -21.42 7.89 -37.62
C ALA A 375 -21.59 9.38 -37.31
N ALA A 376 -22.79 9.88 -37.59
CA ALA A 376 -23.16 11.28 -37.43
C ALA A 376 -23.15 11.71 -35.94
N PRO A 377 -22.75 12.97 -35.64
CA PRO A 377 -22.86 13.51 -34.29
C PRO A 377 -24.32 13.83 -33.94
N VAL A 378 -24.70 13.54 -32.69
CA VAL A 378 -25.98 13.93 -32.11
C VAL A 378 -25.97 15.43 -31.84
N ALA A 379 -26.98 16.13 -32.36
CA ALA A 379 -27.16 17.57 -32.26
C ALA A 379 -27.40 18.05 -30.81
N ILE A 380 -26.72 19.13 -30.45
CA ILE A 380 -27.01 20.02 -29.31
C ILE A 380 -27.93 21.12 -29.86
N PRO A 381 -28.99 21.58 -29.16
CA PRO A 381 -29.89 22.61 -29.70
C PRO A 381 -29.19 23.97 -29.87
N ASP A 382 -29.50 24.61 -31.00
CA ASP A 382 -28.95 25.87 -31.49
C ASP A 382 -28.92 27.02 -30.47
N GLN A 383 -27.75 27.65 -30.34
CA GLN A 383 -27.61 29.08 -30.04
C GLN A 383 -26.70 29.71 -31.10
N ASP A 384 -27.15 30.83 -31.66
CA ASP A 384 -26.57 31.55 -32.82
C ASP A 384 -25.05 31.79 -32.72
N PRO A 385 -24.33 31.76 -33.86
CA PRO A 385 -22.87 31.91 -33.90
C PRO A 385 -22.47 33.38 -33.79
N GLY A 386 -22.06 33.80 -32.59
CA GLY A 386 -21.21 34.97 -32.41
C GLY A 386 -19.78 34.72 -32.97
N PRO A 387 -19.00 35.77 -33.28
CA PRO A 387 -17.73 35.62 -33.96
C PRO A 387 -16.72 34.83 -33.09
N ASP A 388 -16.01 33.95 -33.77
CA ASP A 388 -14.94 33.05 -33.33
C ASP A 388 -14.09 33.66 -32.18
N PRO A 389 -14.14 33.13 -30.95
CA PRO A 389 -13.13 33.46 -29.97
C PRO A 389 -11.89 32.65 -30.31
N GLY A 390 -10.78 33.33 -30.53
CA GLY A 390 -9.44 32.70 -30.59
C GLY A 390 -9.14 31.88 -29.32
N PRO A 391 -7.97 31.24 -29.24
CA PRO A 391 -7.63 30.34 -28.13
C PRO A 391 -7.84 31.06 -26.79
N ASP A 392 -8.83 30.59 -26.03
CA ASP A 392 -9.18 31.12 -24.72
C ASP A 392 -7.93 31.00 -23.83
N PRO A 393 -7.40 32.10 -23.26
CA PRO A 393 -6.30 32.00 -22.30
C PRO A 393 -6.77 31.09 -21.17
N ALA A 394 -5.95 30.14 -20.73
CA ALA A 394 -6.24 29.21 -19.65
C ALA A 394 -7.03 29.91 -18.53
N GLY A 395 -8.35 29.75 -18.55
CA GLY A 395 -9.24 30.49 -17.66
C GLY A 395 -8.92 30.14 -16.22
N ASP A 396 -9.18 31.07 -15.30
CA ASP A 396 -8.98 30.94 -13.86
C ASP A 396 -9.88 29.84 -13.24
N ARG A 397 -9.60 28.58 -13.59
CA ARG A 397 -10.30 27.38 -13.12
C ARG A 397 -9.94 27.07 -11.67
N LEU A 398 -8.72 27.42 -11.24
CA LEU A 398 -8.29 27.26 -9.87
C LEU A 398 -9.13 28.11 -8.92
N SER A 399 -9.32 29.41 -9.18
CA SER A 399 -10.16 30.24 -8.30
C SER A 399 -11.61 29.79 -8.31
N GLY A 400 -12.11 29.32 -9.47
CA GLY A 400 -13.42 28.68 -9.56
C GLY A 400 -13.52 27.43 -8.70
N PHE A 401 -12.49 26.58 -8.71
CA PHE A 401 -12.41 25.37 -7.89
C PHE A 401 -12.34 25.69 -6.39
N LEU A 402 -11.45 26.61 -5.98
CA LEU A 402 -11.24 26.99 -4.58
C LEU A 402 -12.44 27.71 -3.96
N ARG A 403 -13.20 28.47 -4.74
CA ARG A 403 -14.41 29.19 -4.27
C ARG A 403 -15.66 28.32 -4.28
N ARG A 404 -15.64 27.20 -5.00
CA ARG A 404 -16.78 26.28 -5.06
C ARG A 404 -16.85 25.51 -3.74
N PRO A 405 -17.97 25.58 -2.99
CA PRO A 405 -18.17 24.67 -1.88
C PRO A 405 -18.04 23.23 -2.41
N PRO A 406 -17.35 22.32 -1.70
CA PRO A 406 -17.20 20.94 -2.16
C PRO A 406 -18.58 20.37 -2.47
N VAL A 407 -18.78 19.98 -3.73
CA VAL A 407 -20.04 19.34 -4.14
C VAL A 407 -19.95 17.90 -3.69
N LEU A 408 -20.40 17.70 -2.45
CA LEU A 408 -20.59 16.35 -1.91
C LEU A 408 -21.61 15.65 -2.81
N ASP A 409 -21.27 14.47 -3.35
CA ASP A 409 -22.16 13.75 -4.27
C ASP A 409 -23.59 13.65 -3.70
N THR A 410 -24.57 13.59 -4.59
CA THR A 410 -25.94 13.23 -4.21
C THR A 410 -25.96 11.84 -3.56
N LEU A 411 -26.82 11.65 -2.56
CA LEU A 411 -27.05 10.37 -1.91
C LEU A 411 -27.26 9.25 -2.94
N ASP A 412 -26.42 8.22 -2.91
CA ASP A 412 -26.68 6.96 -3.62
C ASP A 412 -27.58 6.09 -2.74
N GLU A 413 -28.90 6.31 -2.87
CA GLU A 413 -29.91 5.59 -2.07
C GLU A 413 -29.83 4.08 -2.28
N ALA A 414 -29.47 3.62 -3.49
CA ALA A 414 -29.38 2.20 -3.80
C ALA A 414 -28.19 1.55 -3.09
N GLU A 415 -27.04 2.23 -3.05
CA GLU A 415 -25.87 1.77 -2.29
C GLU A 415 -26.15 1.73 -0.79
N LEU A 416 -26.69 2.81 -0.22
CA LEU A 416 -27.00 2.85 1.21
C LEU A 416 -28.02 1.78 1.61
N LEU A 417 -29.05 1.55 0.78
CA LEU A 417 -30.03 0.49 1.01
C LEU A 417 -29.38 -0.89 0.92
N GLY A 418 -28.45 -1.10 -0.01
CA GLY A 418 -27.63 -2.30 -0.09
C GLY A 418 -26.86 -2.56 1.19
N TRP A 419 -26.13 -1.56 1.69
CA TRP A 419 -25.38 -1.64 2.95
C TRP A 419 -26.29 -1.98 4.14
N SER A 420 -27.43 -1.31 4.26
CA SER A 420 -28.40 -1.54 5.35
C SER A 420 -28.95 -2.98 5.36
N VAL A 421 -29.20 -3.56 4.19
CA VAL A 421 -29.64 -4.96 4.09
C VAL A 421 -28.51 -5.92 4.46
N ASP A 422 -27.30 -5.64 3.99
CA ASP A 422 -26.16 -6.52 4.19
C ASP A 422 -25.65 -6.52 5.63
N VAL A 423 -25.68 -5.37 6.33
CA VAL A 423 -25.28 -5.29 7.74
C VAL A 423 -26.23 -6.09 8.62
N VAL A 424 -27.54 -6.05 8.37
CA VAL A 424 -28.54 -6.85 9.10
C VAL A 424 -28.34 -8.34 8.84
N ARG A 425 -28.08 -8.73 7.58
CA ARG A 425 -27.77 -10.13 7.25
C ARG A 425 -26.51 -10.60 7.96
N ALA A 426 -25.47 -9.77 8.02
CA ALA A 426 -24.23 -10.09 8.70
C ALA A 426 -24.41 -10.15 10.23
N ALA A 427 -25.17 -9.22 10.81
CA ALA A 427 -25.54 -9.20 12.23
C ALA A 427 -26.27 -10.50 12.63
N ARG A 428 -27.26 -10.95 11.83
CA ARG A 428 -27.94 -12.24 12.08
C ARG A 428 -26.98 -13.42 12.10
N ARG A 429 -26.04 -13.49 11.15
CA ARG A 429 -25.01 -14.56 11.12
C ARG A 429 -24.10 -14.53 12.34
N SER A 430 -23.88 -13.35 12.93
CA SER A 430 -23.10 -13.15 14.14
C SER A 430 -23.90 -13.31 15.43
N GLY A 431 -25.18 -13.71 15.36
CA GLY A 431 -26.02 -14.01 16.52
C GLY A 431 -26.93 -12.87 16.99
N TYR A 432 -26.95 -11.71 16.31
CA TYR A 432 -27.86 -10.62 16.65
C TYR A 432 -29.30 -10.93 16.23
N LEU A 433 -30.26 -10.52 17.06
CA LEU A 433 -31.69 -10.54 16.74
C LEU A 433 -32.08 -9.34 15.84
N ALA A 434 -31.40 -9.21 14.70
CA ALA A 434 -31.65 -8.15 13.73
C ALA A 434 -32.79 -8.53 12.77
N SER A 435 -33.58 -7.56 12.33
CA SER A 435 -34.80 -7.68 11.52
C SER A 435 -34.75 -6.73 10.31
N THR A 436 -35.69 -6.84 9.38
CA THR A 436 -35.79 -5.87 8.27
C THR A 436 -36.11 -4.46 8.78
N ALA A 437 -36.79 -4.33 9.94
CA ALA A 437 -37.03 -3.03 10.55
C ALA A 437 -35.71 -2.35 10.97
N ASP A 438 -34.72 -3.12 11.43
CA ASP A 438 -33.40 -2.57 11.75
C ASP A 438 -32.67 -2.08 10.49
N ALA A 439 -32.87 -2.70 9.33
CA ALA A 439 -32.29 -2.20 8.07
C ALA A 439 -32.88 -0.84 7.67
N ILE A 440 -34.20 -0.66 7.82
CA ILE A 440 -34.87 0.62 7.58
C ILE A 440 -34.35 1.67 8.59
N ALA A 441 -34.28 1.30 9.87
CA ALA A 441 -33.77 2.19 10.92
C ALA A 441 -32.32 2.62 10.66
N VAL A 442 -31.44 1.70 10.24
CA VAL A 442 -30.05 2.02 9.88
C VAL A 442 -30.00 2.97 8.69
N PHE A 443 -30.81 2.73 7.65
CA PHE A 443 -30.87 3.59 6.47
C PHE A 443 -31.28 5.03 6.85
N GLU A 444 -32.39 5.18 7.57
CA GLU A 444 -32.92 6.50 7.98
C GLU A 444 -31.96 7.20 8.96
N THR A 445 -31.43 6.45 9.94
CA THR A 445 -30.49 6.99 10.94
C THR A 445 -29.19 7.45 10.30
N SER A 446 -28.69 6.75 9.28
CA SER A 446 -27.51 7.17 8.53
C SER A 446 -27.71 8.55 7.90
N ILE A 447 -28.88 8.77 7.27
CA ILE A 447 -29.26 10.06 6.66
C ILE A 447 -29.41 11.14 7.72
N LEU A 448 -30.07 10.82 8.85
CA LEU A 448 -30.24 11.75 9.97
C LEU A 448 -28.90 12.18 10.57
N LEU A 449 -28.00 11.23 10.82
CA LEU A 449 -26.66 11.50 11.37
C LEU A 449 -25.83 12.38 10.41
N ALA A 450 -25.89 12.09 9.11
CA ALA A 450 -25.27 12.92 8.09
C ALA A 450 -25.83 14.36 8.14
N GLY A 451 -27.15 14.51 8.17
CA GLY A 451 -27.82 15.80 8.26
C GLY A 451 -27.46 16.59 9.52
N MET A 452 -27.39 15.93 10.70
CA MET A 452 -26.93 16.56 11.95
C MET A 452 -25.48 17.05 11.87
N ARG A 453 -24.68 16.46 11.00
CA ARG A 453 -23.29 16.83 10.73
C ARG A 453 -23.16 17.79 9.54
N ASP A 454 -24.27 18.41 9.11
CA ASP A 454 -24.35 19.30 7.95
C ASP A 454 -23.83 18.67 6.64
N ARG A 455 -24.05 17.36 6.47
CA ARG A 455 -23.65 16.61 5.27
C ARG A 455 -24.84 16.26 4.40
N ALA A 456 -24.61 16.30 3.08
CA ALA A 456 -25.60 15.93 2.07
C ALA A 456 -25.79 14.42 1.91
N LYS A 457 -24.79 13.60 2.29
CA LYS A 457 -24.84 12.14 2.26
C LYS A 457 -24.11 11.51 3.46
N PRO A 458 -24.51 10.31 3.90
CA PRO A 458 -23.79 9.57 4.93
C PRO A 458 -22.41 9.13 4.45
N THR A 459 -21.42 9.22 5.35
CA THR A 459 -20.13 8.54 5.20
C THR A 459 -20.24 7.08 5.67
N PRO A 460 -19.23 6.24 5.35
CA PRO A 460 -19.09 4.92 5.98
C PRO A 460 -19.13 4.97 7.52
N TYR A 461 -18.69 6.07 8.13
CA TYR A 461 -18.70 6.27 9.58
C TYR A 461 -20.08 6.68 10.10
N ASP A 462 -20.83 7.51 9.36
CA ASP A 462 -22.25 7.75 9.65
C ASP A 462 -23.05 6.45 9.63
N PHE A 463 -22.79 5.61 8.63
CA PHE A 463 -23.41 4.30 8.50
C PHE A 463 -23.04 3.35 9.64
N GLN A 464 -21.77 3.33 10.04
CA GLN A 464 -21.32 2.53 11.18
C GLN A 464 -21.99 2.96 12.48
N ASP A 465 -22.04 4.28 12.75
CA ASP A 465 -22.72 4.83 13.93
C ASP A 465 -24.21 4.47 13.93
N ALA A 466 -24.88 4.59 12.78
CA ALA A 466 -26.27 4.19 12.61
C ALA A 466 -26.46 2.68 12.88
N ALA A 467 -25.60 1.84 12.31
CA ALA A 467 -25.64 0.39 12.51
C ALA A 467 -25.47 0.00 13.97
N VAL A 468 -24.45 0.54 14.66
CA VAL A 468 -24.24 0.30 16.09
C VAL A 468 -25.46 0.75 16.88
N THR A 469 -25.97 1.96 16.63
CA THR A 469 -27.12 2.53 17.34
C THR A 469 -28.39 1.70 17.16
N CYS A 470 -28.66 1.19 15.97
CA CYS A 470 -29.90 0.46 15.68
C CYS A 470 -29.85 -1.03 16.05
N ILE A 471 -28.69 -1.67 15.91
CA ILE A 471 -28.54 -3.13 16.01
C ILE A 471 -27.96 -3.56 17.36
N GLU A 472 -26.97 -2.84 17.88
CA GLU A 472 -26.26 -3.20 19.12
C GLU A 472 -27.01 -2.62 20.32
N LYS A 473 -27.67 -3.51 21.09
CA LYS A 473 -28.52 -3.13 22.23
C LYS A 473 -27.78 -3.42 23.55
N ASP A 474 -28.16 -4.50 24.24
CA ASP A 474 -27.71 -4.74 25.61
C ASP A 474 -26.32 -5.40 25.69
N ALA A 475 -26.01 -6.32 24.78
CA ALA A 475 -24.76 -7.08 24.81
C ALA A 475 -24.39 -7.62 23.43
N VAL A 476 -23.10 -7.89 23.22
CA VAL A 476 -22.56 -8.57 22.04
C VAL A 476 -22.85 -10.08 22.16
N PRO A 477 -23.69 -10.67 21.28
CA PRO A 477 -24.13 -12.06 21.40
C PRO A 477 -23.07 -13.09 20.98
N GLY A 478 -21.97 -12.65 20.35
CA GLY A 478 -20.93 -13.52 19.80
C GLY A 478 -19.53 -12.92 19.94
N ARG A 479 -18.64 -13.26 19.01
CA ARG A 479 -17.25 -12.74 18.99
C ARG A 479 -17.10 -11.37 18.33
N ARG A 480 -18.13 -10.88 17.62
CA ARG A 480 -18.04 -9.67 16.79
C ARG A 480 -19.13 -8.69 17.20
N ASP A 481 -18.73 -7.49 17.59
CA ASP A 481 -19.62 -6.34 17.75
C ASP A 481 -20.13 -5.86 16.36
N VAL A 482 -21.15 -5.02 16.34
CA VAL A 482 -21.72 -4.47 15.09
C VAL A 482 -20.70 -3.60 14.37
N ARG A 483 -19.87 -2.86 15.11
CA ARG A 483 -18.78 -2.06 14.56
C ARG A 483 -17.86 -2.91 13.67
N ARG A 484 -17.40 -4.06 14.19
CA ARG A 484 -16.56 -5.01 13.46
C ARG A 484 -17.26 -5.63 12.27
N ILE A 485 -18.56 -5.88 12.38
CA ILE A 485 -19.37 -6.37 11.25
C ILE A 485 -19.40 -5.34 10.13
N VAL A 486 -19.58 -4.05 10.45
CA VAL A 486 -19.57 -2.96 9.47
C VAL A 486 -18.17 -2.80 8.86
N GLU A 487 -17.10 -2.85 9.65
CA GLU A 487 -15.71 -2.78 9.12
C GLU A 487 -15.45 -3.89 8.10
N ILE A 488 -15.82 -5.13 8.42
CA ILE A 488 -15.69 -6.27 7.50
C ILE A 488 -16.57 -6.11 6.26
N MET A 489 -17.76 -5.53 6.41
CA MET A 489 -18.72 -5.35 5.30
C MET A 489 -18.30 -4.23 4.34
N MET A 490 -17.97 -3.06 4.88
CA MET A 490 -17.64 -1.85 4.15
C MET A 490 -16.22 -1.91 3.58
N GLY A 491 -15.31 -2.45 4.38
CA GLY A 491 -13.93 -2.63 4.00
C GLY A 491 -13.76 -3.92 3.22
N GLY A 492 -13.97 -5.05 3.90
CA GLY A 492 -13.47 -6.35 3.45
C GLY A 492 -11.95 -6.33 3.30
N ASP A 493 -11.24 -7.26 3.91
CA ASP A 493 -9.79 -7.27 3.75
C ASP A 493 -9.39 -7.88 2.40
N ARG A 494 -9.15 -7.03 1.39
CA ARG A 494 -8.67 -7.50 0.08
C ARG A 494 -7.20 -7.84 0.20
N ILE A 495 -6.90 -9.12 0.11
CA ILE A 495 -5.55 -9.65 0.19
C ILE A 495 -5.05 -9.97 -1.22
N GLY A 496 -3.87 -9.44 -1.55
CA GLY A 496 -3.21 -9.78 -2.80
C GLY A 496 -2.47 -11.11 -2.73
N GLN A 497 -1.78 -11.44 -3.81
CA GLN A 497 -1.08 -12.71 -3.98
C GLN A 497 0.18 -12.47 -4.79
N VAL A 498 1.29 -13.00 -4.29
CA VAL A 498 2.56 -13.02 -5.01
C VAL A 498 2.52 -14.16 -6.02
N GLY A 499 2.89 -13.87 -7.27
CA GLY A 499 2.95 -14.87 -8.33
C GLY A 499 4.06 -15.88 -8.07
N TYR A 500 3.88 -17.12 -8.56
CA TYR A 500 4.83 -18.20 -8.33
C TYR A 500 6.26 -17.88 -8.79
N GLU A 501 6.42 -17.24 -9.95
CA GLU A 501 7.74 -16.83 -10.47
C GLU A 501 8.45 -15.80 -9.58
N ALA A 502 7.67 -14.95 -8.91
CA ALA A 502 8.18 -13.92 -8.00
C ALA A 502 8.49 -14.45 -6.59
N LEU A 503 8.19 -15.72 -6.29
CA LEU A 503 8.54 -16.32 -5.00
C LEU A 503 10.04 -16.63 -4.92
N PRO A 504 10.65 -16.56 -3.72
CA PRO A 504 12.02 -17.04 -3.53
C PRO A 504 12.19 -18.51 -3.93
N PRO A 505 13.40 -18.95 -4.36
CA PRO A 505 13.66 -20.34 -4.75
C PRO A 505 13.22 -21.37 -3.71
N LEU A 506 13.47 -21.12 -2.41
CA LEU A 506 13.03 -22.00 -1.33
C LEU A 506 11.51 -22.13 -1.28
N ALA A 507 10.77 -21.02 -1.40
CA ALA A 507 9.31 -21.04 -1.39
C ALA A 507 8.75 -21.80 -2.61
N ARG A 508 9.39 -21.68 -3.78
CA ARG A 508 9.04 -22.49 -4.97
C ARG A 508 9.31 -23.97 -4.75
N ASP A 509 10.49 -24.34 -4.22
CA ASP A 509 10.84 -25.73 -3.90
C ASP A 509 9.80 -26.38 -2.98
N VAL A 510 9.32 -25.64 -1.98
CA VAL A 510 8.25 -26.11 -1.09
C VAL A 510 6.96 -26.41 -1.86
N HIS A 511 6.54 -25.51 -2.75
CA HIS A 511 5.35 -25.74 -3.57
C HIS A 511 5.53 -26.93 -4.52
N ASP A 512 6.69 -27.08 -5.13
CA ASP A 512 6.99 -28.15 -6.08
C ASP A 512 7.02 -29.53 -5.40
N ARG A 513 7.67 -29.63 -4.22
CA ARG A 513 7.75 -30.87 -3.45
C ARG A 513 6.42 -31.29 -2.85
N LEU A 514 5.51 -30.34 -2.61
CA LEU A 514 4.17 -30.60 -2.09
C LEU A 514 3.09 -30.74 -3.17
N ALA A 515 3.43 -30.48 -4.44
CA ALA A 515 2.50 -30.65 -5.58
C ALA A 515 1.79 -32.02 -5.63
N PRO A 516 2.41 -33.16 -5.26
CA PRO A 516 1.75 -34.46 -5.26
C PRO A 516 0.57 -34.60 -4.28
N LEU A 517 0.43 -33.68 -3.32
CA LEU A 517 -0.65 -33.72 -2.34
C LEU A 517 -2.01 -33.43 -2.98
N GLU A 518 -2.05 -32.69 -4.10
CA GLU A 518 -3.21 -32.26 -4.90
C GLU A 518 -3.95 -30.97 -4.46
N PRO A 519 -4.11 -30.59 -3.17
CA PRO A 519 -4.64 -29.28 -2.80
C PRO A 519 -3.78 -28.13 -3.34
N ASP A 520 -4.45 -27.08 -3.79
CA ASP A 520 -3.81 -25.79 -4.07
C ASP A 520 -3.40 -25.13 -2.74
N LEU A 521 -2.13 -25.28 -2.39
CA LEU A 521 -1.53 -24.76 -1.15
C LEU A 521 -1.19 -23.27 -1.23
N GLN A 522 -1.30 -22.64 -2.40
CA GLN A 522 -1.15 -21.19 -2.54
C GLN A 522 -2.44 -20.45 -2.13
N GLN A 523 -3.58 -21.14 -2.15
CA GLN A 523 -4.83 -20.57 -1.66
C GLN A 523 -4.84 -20.43 -0.14
N ARG A 524 -5.47 -19.34 0.33
CA ARG A 524 -5.71 -19.11 1.76
C ARG A 524 -6.70 -20.11 2.35
N GLY A 525 -6.58 -20.29 3.67
CA GLY A 525 -7.41 -21.17 4.47
C GLY A 525 -6.78 -22.55 4.71
N VAL A 526 -7.40 -23.31 5.62
CA VAL A 526 -6.93 -24.65 5.95
C VAL A 526 -7.34 -25.64 4.85
N ARG A 527 -6.37 -26.39 4.34
CA ARG A 527 -6.54 -27.49 3.39
C ARG A 527 -6.10 -28.78 4.07
N ARG A 528 -6.97 -29.79 4.05
CA ARG A 528 -6.63 -31.10 4.60
C ARG A 528 -5.93 -31.95 3.55
N ALA A 529 -4.78 -32.49 3.90
CA ALA A 529 -4.03 -33.45 3.09
C ALA A 529 -3.97 -34.80 3.80
N LEU A 530 -4.12 -35.88 3.04
CA LEU A 530 -4.00 -37.26 3.53
C LEU A 530 -2.84 -37.92 2.79
N LEU A 531 -1.90 -38.47 3.56
CA LEU A 531 -0.74 -39.15 3.02
C LEU A 531 -0.85 -40.62 3.39
N ASP A 532 -1.05 -41.48 2.39
CA ASP A 532 -0.91 -42.93 2.54
C ASP A 532 0.37 -43.38 1.85
N MET A 533 1.45 -43.47 2.62
CA MET A 533 2.79 -43.78 2.12
C MET A 533 2.99 -45.28 1.85
N THR A 534 1.98 -46.09 2.12
CA THR A 534 1.96 -47.51 1.74
C THR A 534 1.44 -47.67 0.32
N SER A 535 0.33 -47.00 -0.02
CA SER A 535 -0.22 -47.03 -1.38
C SER A 535 0.50 -46.07 -2.34
N ARG A 536 1.01 -44.94 -1.84
CA ARG A 536 1.73 -43.91 -2.61
C ARG A 536 3.09 -43.58 -1.98
N PRO A 537 4.15 -44.39 -2.21
CA PRO A 537 5.45 -44.21 -1.58
C PRO A 537 6.12 -42.86 -1.87
N GLU A 538 5.78 -42.19 -2.96
CA GLU A 538 6.27 -40.86 -3.32
C GLU A 538 5.86 -39.77 -2.31
N LEU A 539 4.77 -39.97 -1.56
CA LEU A 539 4.29 -39.03 -0.54
C LEU A 539 5.23 -38.93 0.68
N ARG A 540 6.22 -39.83 0.81
CA ARG A 540 7.25 -39.73 1.86
C ARG A 540 8.04 -38.43 1.76
N ALA A 541 8.35 -37.99 0.53
CA ALA A 541 9.03 -36.73 0.30
C ALA A 541 8.17 -35.53 0.77
N CYS A 542 6.85 -35.61 0.58
CA CYS A 542 5.93 -34.60 1.10
C CYS A 542 5.89 -34.62 2.63
N SER A 543 5.82 -35.79 3.27
CA SER A 543 5.89 -35.93 4.73
C SER A 543 7.16 -35.28 5.29
N ASP A 544 8.33 -35.55 4.69
CA ASP A 544 9.60 -34.93 5.10
C ASP A 544 9.53 -33.39 5.08
N VAL A 545 8.97 -32.81 4.02
CA VAL A 545 8.75 -31.36 3.92
C VAL A 545 7.80 -30.85 4.99
N LEU A 546 6.64 -31.50 5.19
CA LEU A 546 5.63 -31.05 6.15
C LEU A 546 6.16 -31.04 7.59
N TRP A 547 6.99 -32.02 7.95
CA TRP A 547 7.63 -32.06 9.26
C TRP A 547 8.68 -30.95 9.45
N MET A 548 9.45 -30.60 8.42
CA MET A 548 10.35 -29.45 8.46
C MET A 548 9.57 -28.13 8.54
N LEU A 549 8.53 -27.97 7.72
CA LEU A 549 7.68 -26.78 7.73
C LEU A 549 6.99 -26.57 9.08
N ARG A 550 6.56 -27.64 9.75
CA ARG A 550 6.02 -27.58 11.13
C ARG A 550 7.02 -26.95 12.11
N ARG A 551 8.32 -27.16 11.91
CA ARG A 551 9.38 -26.62 12.77
C ARG A 551 9.76 -25.18 12.40
N LEU A 552 9.68 -24.85 11.11
CA LEU A 552 10.17 -23.59 10.56
C LEU A 552 9.11 -22.48 10.52
N LEU A 553 7.84 -22.83 10.33
CA LEU A 553 6.72 -21.89 10.18
C LEU A 553 5.90 -21.71 11.47
N PRO A 554 5.09 -20.62 11.58
CA PRO A 554 4.20 -20.41 12.71
C PRO A 554 3.24 -21.58 12.97
N ALA A 555 2.83 -21.71 14.24
CA ALA A 555 1.87 -22.71 14.66
C ALA A 555 0.56 -22.57 13.86
N GLY A 556 0.16 -23.64 13.17
CA GLY A 556 -1.03 -23.66 12.30
C GLY A 556 -0.73 -23.68 10.81
N ALA A 557 0.48 -23.33 10.37
CA ALA A 557 0.85 -23.37 8.95
C ALA A 557 0.91 -24.80 8.38
N ALA A 558 1.52 -25.73 9.14
CA ALA A 558 1.54 -27.15 8.85
C ALA A 558 1.28 -27.93 10.16
N ARG A 559 0.02 -28.35 10.37
CA ARG A 559 -0.41 -28.99 11.61
C ARG A 559 -0.77 -30.46 11.38
N PRO A 560 -0.11 -31.42 12.04
CA PRO A 560 -0.50 -32.82 11.96
C PRO A 560 -1.82 -33.01 12.74
N VAL A 561 -2.78 -33.67 12.10
CA VAL A 561 -4.04 -34.15 12.67
C VAL A 561 -3.91 -35.61 13.08
N MET A 562 -3.21 -36.40 12.26
CA MET A 562 -2.85 -37.80 12.51
C MET A 562 -1.44 -38.02 12.01
N GLY A 563 -0.66 -38.82 12.73
CA GLY A 563 0.72 -39.15 12.40
C GLY A 563 1.71 -38.55 13.39
N GLU A 564 2.72 -39.34 13.71
CA GLU A 564 3.83 -38.98 14.59
C GLU A 564 5.17 -39.29 13.91
N ARG A 565 6.16 -38.46 14.23
CA ARG A 565 7.56 -38.62 13.85
C ARG A 565 8.42 -38.46 15.10
N ARG A 566 8.98 -39.57 15.56
CA ARG A 566 9.83 -39.67 16.75
C ARG A 566 11.04 -40.56 16.44
N LEU A 567 12.03 -40.58 17.32
CA LEU A 567 13.21 -41.41 17.10
C LEU A 567 12.81 -42.89 17.03
N GLY A 568 13.12 -43.54 15.90
CA GLY A 568 12.76 -44.94 15.63
C GLY A 568 11.32 -45.18 15.19
N GLU A 569 10.46 -44.16 15.16
CA GLU A 569 9.04 -44.28 14.82
C GLU A 569 8.64 -43.29 13.72
N ARG A 570 8.13 -43.82 12.61
CA ARG A 570 7.58 -43.04 11.49
C ARG A 570 6.22 -43.59 11.11
N SER A 571 5.23 -42.72 11.05
CA SER A 571 3.87 -43.10 10.63
C SER A 571 3.85 -43.47 9.14
N VAL A 572 3.09 -44.52 8.79
CA VAL A 572 2.86 -44.92 7.39
C VAL A 572 1.67 -44.20 6.75
N GLN A 573 0.80 -43.63 7.59
CA GLN A 573 -0.33 -42.80 7.20
C GLN A 573 -0.32 -41.52 8.04
N GLU A 574 -0.55 -40.39 7.39
CA GLU A 574 -0.60 -39.08 8.04
C GLU A 574 -1.81 -38.27 7.54
N SER A 575 -2.32 -37.39 8.39
CA SER A 575 -3.32 -36.38 8.03
C SER A 575 -2.85 -35.03 8.52
N TRP A 576 -2.91 -34.03 7.65
CA TRP A 576 -2.41 -32.69 7.91
C TRP A 576 -3.46 -31.64 7.60
N ASP A 577 -3.49 -30.61 8.44
CA ASP A 577 -4.14 -29.32 8.16
C ASP A 577 -3.05 -28.33 7.73
N LEU A 578 -3.12 -27.88 6.48
CA LEU A 578 -2.13 -27.02 5.83
C LEU A 578 -2.74 -25.65 5.53
N ALA A 579 -2.05 -24.58 5.93
CA ALA A 579 -2.47 -23.20 5.73
C ALA A 579 -1.35 -22.35 5.09
N LEU A 580 -0.59 -22.93 4.15
CA LEU A 580 0.58 -22.27 3.56
C LEU A 580 0.24 -20.96 2.83
N GLY A 581 -0.89 -20.89 2.12
CA GLY A 581 -1.36 -19.64 1.52
C GLY A 581 -1.75 -18.56 2.54
N THR A 582 -2.16 -18.95 3.76
CA THR A 582 -2.39 -18.00 4.86
C THR A 582 -1.07 -17.46 5.39
N HIS A 583 -0.05 -18.33 5.54
CA HIS A 583 1.27 -18.01 6.06
C HIS A 583 2.32 -17.79 4.95
N GLN A 584 1.90 -17.29 3.78
CA GLN A 584 2.77 -17.16 2.61
C GLN A 584 3.96 -16.22 2.85
N ARG A 585 3.76 -15.14 3.63
CA ARG A 585 4.86 -14.26 4.05
C ARG A 585 5.94 -15.03 4.79
N ALA A 586 5.57 -15.79 5.83
CA ALA A 586 6.54 -16.56 6.61
C ALA A 586 7.30 -17.56 5.73
N LEU A 587 6.63 -18.15 4.73
CA LEU A 587 7.29 -19.03 3.76
C LEU A 587 8.26 -18.26 2.83
N ILE A 588 7.90 -17.05 2.39
CA ILE A 588 8.78 -16.18 1.59
C ILE A 588 10.00 -15.77 2.42
N GLU A 589 9.81 -15.40 3.68
CA GLU A 589 10.88 -14.98 4.58
C GLU A 589 11.88 -16.10 4.91
N LEU A 590 11.46 -17.37 4.90
CA LEU A 590 12.42 -18.50 4.97
C LEU A 590 13.41 -18.47 3.81
N GLY A 591 12.98 -18.03 2.63
CA GLY A 591 13.84 -17.86 1.46
C GLY A 591 14.93 -16.79 1.67
N TYR A 592 14.79 -15.93 2.68
CA TYR A 592 15.83 -15.00 3.05
C TYR A 592 16.91 -15.58 3.96
N GLU A 593 16.61 -16.68 4.66
CA GLU A 593 17.57 -17.35 5.54
C GLU A 593 18.44 -18.36 4.79
N GLY A 594 17.94 -18.93 3.68
CA GLY A 594 18.68 -19.93 2.92
C GLY A 594 17.98 -20.37 1.62
N VAL A 595 18.67 -21.20 0.84
CA VAL A 595 18.17 -21.65 -0.47
C VAL A 595 17.34 -22.94 -0.40
N SER A 596 17.37 -23.67 0.73
CA SER A 596 16.53 -24.86 0.98
C SER A 596 16.06 -24.95 2.44
N LEU A 597 14.97 -25.68 2.69
CA LEU A 597 14.45 -25.90 4.04
C LEU A 597 15.47 -26.58 4.96
N GLU A 598 16.22 -27.53 4.43
CA GLU A 598 17.24 -28.28 5.15
C GLU A 598 18.36 -27.35 5.64
N GLN A 599 18.80 -26.43 4.79
CA GLN A 599 19.82 -25.44 5.16
C GLN A 599 19.31 -24.50 6.26
N VAL A 600 18.10 -23.96 6.11
CA VAL A 600 17.52 -23.04 7.11
C VAL A 600 17.33 -23.74 8.46
N LEU A 601 16.84 -24.99 8.44
CA LEU A 601 16.70 -25.79 9.64
C LEU A 601 18.06 -26.09 10.28
N GLU A 602 19.07 -26.52 9.51
CA GLU A 602 20.44 -26.73 9.99
C GLU A 602 21.01 -25.47 10.68
N GLN A 603 20.86 -24.30 10.06
CA GLN A 603 21.33 -23.04 10.64
C GLN A 603 20.62 -22.67 11.94
N ARG A 604 19.28 -22.79 11.99
CA ARG A 604 18.50 -22.49 13.20
C ARG A 604 18.82 -23.45 14.35
N LEU A 605 19.04 -24.73 14.05
CA LEU A 605 19.45 -25.74 15.03
C LEU A 605 20.86 -25.43 15.57
N ARG A 606 21.84 -25.11 14.71
CA ARG A 606 23.16 -24.65 15.15
C ARG A 606 23.09 -23.43 16.06
N ARG A 607 22.30 -22.42 15.67
CA ARG A 607 22.15 -21.19 16.48
C ARG A 607 21.54 -21.47 17.84
N THR A 608 20.57 -22.39 17.90
CA THR A 608 19.95 -22.82 19.15
C THR A 608 20.95 -23.55 20.04
N ALA A 609 21.72 -24.48 19.47
CA ALA A 609 22.67 -25.30 20.22
C ALA A 609 23.90 -24.52 20.71
N HIS A 610 24.42 -23.58 19.91
CA HIS A 610 25.60 -22.77 20.25
C HIS A 610 25.24 -21.40 20.86
N GLY A 611 23.98 -21.18 21.21
CA GLY A 611 23.54 -19.94 21.84
C GLY A 611 24.21 -19.71 23.21
N PRO A 612 24.50 -18.45 23.59
CA PRO A 612 25.20 -18.14 24.85
C PRO A 612 24.42 -18.55 26.11
N ARG A 613 23.11 -18.80 25.99
CA ARG A 613 22.21 -19.27 27.05
C ARG A 613 21.68 -20.69 26.81
N ALA A 614 22.23 -21.41 25.83
CA ALA A 614 21.75 -22.74 25.47
C ALA A 614 21.94 -23.72 26.63
N THR A 615 20.87 -24.43 26.96
CA THR A 615 20.86 -25.49 27.97
C THR A 615 21.13 -26.84 27.32
N THR A 616 21.61 -27.81 28.09
CA THR A 616 21.80 -29.20 27.60
C THR A 616 20.51 -29.78 27.02
N ALA A 617 19.34 -29.43 27.59
CA ALA A 617 18.04 -29.88 27.08
C ALA A 617 17.75 -29.32 25.67
N GLU A 618 18.08 -28.04 25.43
CA GLU A 618 17.90 -27.41 24.11
C GLU A 618 18.86 -27.98 23.07
N VAL A 619 20.12 -28.26 23.45
CA VAL A 619 21.09 -28.91 22.56
C VAL A 619 20.64 -30.34 22.21
N LEU A 620 20.19 -31.12 23.19
CA LEU A 620 19.67 -32.47 22.95
C LEU A 620 18.42 -32.45 22.06
N ALA A 621 17.51 -31.49 22.27
CA ALA A 621 16.36 -31.29 21.40
C ALA A 621 16.79 -30.92 19.97
N ALA A 622 17.84 -30.11 19.81
CA ALA A 622 18.38 -29.78 18.49
C ALA A 622 19.02 -30.99 17.78
N VAL A 623 19.73 -31.86 18.52
CA VAL A 623 20.28 -33.13 18.02
C VAL A 623 19.16 -34.09 17.59
N GLU A 624 18.10 -34.17 18.39
CA GLU A 624 16.91 -34.97 18.05
C GLU A 624 16.24 -34.44 16.77
N ASP A 625 15.97 -33.13 16.70
CA ASP A 625 15.38 -32.49 15.51
C ASP A 625 16.26 -32.70 14.25
N ALA A 626 17.59 -32.57 14.37
CA ALA A 626 18.52 -32.83 13.27
C ALA A 626 18.41 -34.28 12.77
N THR A 627 18.37 -35.24 13.70
CA THR A 627 18.24 -36.68 13.39
C THR A 627 16.89 -36.99 12.74
N LEU A 628 15.82 -36.37 13.22
CA LEU A 628 14.46 -36.59 12.73
C LEU A 628 14.26 -36.03 11.33
N TYR A 629 14.70 -34.81 11.06
CA TYR A 629 14.25 -34.05 9.88
C TYR A 629 15.30 -33.92 8.77
N LEU A 630 16.60 -33.86 9.09
CA LEU A 630 17.65 -33.61 8.08
C LEU A 630 18.22 -34.90 7.46
N GLY A 631 17.88 -36.07 8.01
CA GLY A 631 18.25 -37.39 7.46
C GLY A 631 19.75 -37.75 7.48
N GLY A 632 20.65 -36.78 7.71
CA GLY A 632 22.09 -36.96 7.83
C GLY A 632 22.57 -36.94 9.29
N ARG A 633 23.57 -37.77 9.61
CA ARG A 633 24.17 -37.82 10.97
C ARG A 633 25.13 -36.67 11.26
N ARG A 634 25.65 -36.00 10.22
CA ARG A 634 26.71 -34.99 10.35
C ARG A 634 26.41 -33.91 11.39
N LEU A 635 25.23 -33.27 11.31
CA LEU A 635 24.89 -32.20 12.25
C LEU A 635 24.58 -32.76 13.65
N ALA A 636 23.91 -33.91 13.73
CA ALA A 636 23.63 -34.55 15.01
C ALA A 636 24.94 -34.97 15.74
N ASP A 637 25.93 -35.46 15.00
CA ASP A 637 27.25 -35.82 15.50
C ASP A 637 28.04 -34.55 15.90
N GLU A 638 28.01 -33.49 15.09
CA GLU A 638 28.65 -32.18 15.37
C GLU A 638 28.09 -31.51 16.63
N LEU A 639 26.77 -31.51 16.81
CA LEU A 639 26.12 -30.91 17.99
C LEU A 639 26.21 -31.80 19.24
N GLY A 640 26.49 -33.10 19.05
CA GLY A 640 26.62 -34.08 20.13
C GLY A 640 28.01 -34.21 20.74
N THR A 641 29.03 -33.60 20.12
CA THR A 641 30.40 -33.45 20.67
C THR A 641 30.54 -32.20 21.51
#